data_AF-A0A1I6VKL3-F1
#
_entry.id   AF-A0A1I6VKL3-F1
#
_cell.length_a   1.000
_cell.length_b   1.000
_cell.length_c   1.000
_cell.angle_alpha   90.00
_cell.angle_beta   90.00
_cell.angle_gamma   90.00
#
_symmetry.space_group_name_H-M   'P 1'
#
loop_
_entity.id
_entity.type
_entity.pdbx_description
1 polymer ?
#
loop_
_entity_poly.entity_id
_entity_poly.type
_entity_poly.pdbx_seq_one_letter_code
_entity_poly.pdbx_strand_id
1 'polypeptide(L)'
;MSMASMASMKKWTAVVAAFLLFFSLANQVAPNLASASTDEPEILFESDFGNADGWVLDSTLSIVNGKLHSDSWSDYLQSAITTQSFDGSYSFQADVAAPLSSGHWNATRLIWGYQDANNYYELVLGNGSVANNAANVSLKKFVNNVEASLATDIVYGLGGKTTTLQVLSEEDGHISVNALQGDTVTNLFDRVEDQTFTSGQIGIGVRSSQIDYDNFRVVRSVEPLTAPEPPEVPVVETPTMADGNFEVQGSEIKDPSGNAYIAKGVNVNGPRWPWSRPTLPDVSAIVDNWKFNTVRVNMFPRMEHWNINNNMDLDGIVNAFTSRHVVTMLENHDFTGSYPGETGITESDGSYSMSVDELKAYWVDLATTYKDNPYVWFNIMNEPGQAGKGYSTSESIARWKEVHEEIIAAIRAIGAENIIVLDGHFYGQEGGFRNGTSDSAILSVGEELAATYDNLVFSLHMYGEWFNGQQRLANYLDEAASKGLALIIGEYGGGDSQTTNVTAAMFNEAVQRHVGRLVWAWEGEDQFDLTANTTKGGGWEVDKLDGSRPTNLSWLGSQVWDDNHNTLTLPVTLNLPVMVNGSFEDGLTGWQNWSRAELATGVGIDNSKAFKVPAGGAGGGGQFVTVKPNTTYTLTVWGKVSGAIEADTADAGFQYRPTEQSPDSEQIKFILSFDSTEWTKKEIIFTTGPSVAGANVFIWKSAEGVDLLVDNVSLAEQPPIVVNGDFEKDLDAWMNWGRLEAAAGAGIGGSKALKVTAGGAGGGGQYVTVKPNTTYKLTIWGKVSGATDADGAAAGFQYRPTEQSPDTEQIKHVLSFDSTEWTKKEVVFKTGASVAASNVFIWKNAADVDLLIDNVQLAETNETPTDPTDPTDPAEPQGIVIDSAIFRNAAGDEIEGLPASGMLSAEVTVTNHDEAQSALMVIALYDANGDIASLSYVQKTLAEGETVSFSGGFNLPANTEGYAVKVMLWNNFEDMEPLADAITL
;
A
#
# COMPACT_ATOMS: atom_id res chain seq x y z
N MET A 1 -1.62 -25.43 73.46
CA MET A 1 -1.36 -24.29 72.55
C MET A 1 -2.71 -23.65 72.24
N SER A 2 -2.83 -22.41 72.70
CA SER A 2 -3.83 -21.32 72.55
C SER A 2 -5.20 -21.51 71.88
N MET A 3 -6.18 -20.78 72.46
CA MET A 3 -7.56 -20.52 72.05
C MET A 3 -7.71 -19.81 70.68
N ALA A 4 -7.23 -20.39 69.58
CA ALA A 4 -7.37 -19.81 68.24
C ALA A 4 -8.06 -20.74 67.20
N SER A 5 -8.47 -21.96 67.57
CA SER A 5 -9.04 -22.92 66.60
C SER A 5 -10.57 -23.04 66.60
N MET A 6 -11.31 -22.28 67.42
CA MET A 6 -12.79 -22.36 67.47
C MET A 6 -13.52 -21.24 66.72
N ALA A 7 -12.81 -20.32 66.05
CA ALA A 7 -13.42 -19.20 65.32
C ALA A 7 -13.50 -19.39 63.79
N SER A 8 -12.75 -20.32 63.17
CA SER A 8 -12.78 -20.51 61.71
C SER A 8 -13.80 -21.56 61.22
N MET A 9 -14.34 -22.40 62.10
CA MET A 9 -15.28 -23.47 61.72
C MET A 9 -16.74 -23.00 61.57
N LYS A 10 -17.06 -21.77 61.99
CA LYS A 10 -18.41 -21.16 61.83
C LYS A 10 -18.58 -20.31 60.56
N LYS A 11 -17.52 -20.06 59.77
CA LYS A 11 -17.63 -19.39 58.47
C LYS A 11 -17.81 -20.36 57.29
N TRP A 12 -17.41 -21.64 57.45
CA TRP A 12 -17.59 -22.66 56.42
C TRP A 12 -18.98 -23.28 56.35
N THR A 13 -19.78 -23.20 57.44
CA THR A 13 -21.16 -23.70 57.45
C THR A 13 -22.17 -22.71 56.87
N ALA A 14 -21.80 -21.42 56.69
CA ALA A 14 -22.66 -20.40 56.09
C ALA A 14 -22.53 -20.33 54.56
N VAL A 15 -21.34 -20.64 54.00
CA VAL A 15 -21.11 -20.62 52.55
C VAL A 15 -21.65 -21.89 51.87
N VAL A 16 -21.59 -23.04 52.54
CA VAL A 16 -22.20 -24.29 52.01
C VAL A 16 -23.73 -24.28 52.15
N ALA A 17 -24.28 -23.57 53.15
CA ALA A 17 -25.72 -23.37 53.27
C ALA A 17 -26.28 -22.40 52.23
N ALA A 18 -25.51 -21.39 51.78
CA ALA A 18 -25.90 -20.50 50.68
C ALA A 18 -25.84 -21.21 49.31
N PHE A 19 -24.88 -22.13 49.11
CA PHE A 19 -24.77 -22.93 47.88
C PHE A 19 -25.84 -24.02 47.74
N LEU A 20 -26.45 -24.49 48.85
CA LEU A 20 -27.55 -25.48 48.81
C LEU A 20 -28.96 -24.87 48.87
N LEU A 21 -29.09 -23.58 49.22
CA LEU A 21 -30.35 -22.83 49.16
C LEU A 21 -30.64 -22.24 47.76
N PHE A 22 -29.64 -22.08 46.90
CA PHE A 22 -29.84 -21.68 45.49
C PHE A 22 -30.31 -22.82 44.58
N PHE A 23 -30.13 -24.09 44.98
CA PHE A 23 -30.60 -25.25 44.21
C PHE A 23 -31.97 -25.82 44.63
N SER A 24 -32.62 -25.25 45.66
CA SER A 24 -33.94 -25.73 46.13
C SER A 24 -35.08 -24.71 46.08
N LEU A 25 -34.86 -23.49 45.58
CA LEU A 25 -35.95 -22.54 45.25
C LEU A 25 -36.28 -22.43 43.76
N ALA A 26 -35.53 -23.07 42.86
CA ALA A 26 -35.82 -23.07 41.43
C ALA A 26 -36.80 -24.18 41.00
N ASN A 27 -37.29 -25.03 41.91
CA ASN A 27 -38.02 -26.26 41.54
C ASN A 27 -39.44 -26.40 42.12
N GLN A 28 -40.06 -25.34 42.63
CA GLN A 28 -41.46 -25.40 43.10
C GLN A 28 -42.25 -24.10 42.87
N VAL A 29 -42.40 -23.66 41.62
CA VAL A 29 -43.67 -23.14 41.07
C VAL A 29 -43.67 -23.42 39.57
N ALA A 30 -43.90 -24.68 39.20
CA ALA A 30 -44.36 -25.03 37.86
C ALA A 30 -45.84 -25.40 37.97
N PRO A 31 -46.77 -24.55 37.50
CA PRO A 31 -48.01 -25.04 36.95
C PRO A 31 -47.73 -25.39 35.48
N ASN A 32 -47.71 -26.69 35.19
CA ASN A 32 -47.88 -27.32 33.87
C ASN A 32 -47.71 -26.39 32.65
N LEU A 33 -46.45 -26.16 32.24
CA LEU A 33 -46.18 -25.88 30.84
C LEU A 33 -46.26 -27.22 30.11
N ALA A 34 -47.22 -27.29 29.20
CA ALA A 34 -47.44 -28.40 28.31
C ALA A 34 -46.12 -28.80 27.63
N SER A 35 -45.95 -30.10 27.40
CA SER A 35 -44.95 -30.63 26.48
C SER A 35 -44.99 -29.84 25.18
N ALA A 36 -43.99 -28.99 24.93
CA ALA A 36 -43.77 -28.41 23.61
C ALA A 36 -43.43 -29.57 22.68
N SER A 37 -44.30 -29.82 21.70
CA SER A 37 -44.03 -30.77 20.65
C SER A 37 -42.85 -30.28 19.82
N THR A 38 -42.09 -31.21 19.29
CA THR A 38 -41.01 -31.00 18.32
C THR A 38 -41.56 -30.70 16.93
N ASP A 39 -42.63 -29.92 16.84
CA ASP A 39 -43.24 -29.54 15.57
C ASP A 39 -42.79 -28.11 15.23
N GLU A 40 -42.20 -27.96 14.04
CA GLU A 40 -41.94 -26.66 13.42
C GLU A 40 -43.18 -25.74 13.51
N PRO A 41 -43.02 -24.42 13.73
CA PRO A 41 -44.15 -23.50 13.76
C PRO A 41 -44.97 -23.62 12.47
N GLU A 42 -46.27 -23.94 12.60
CA GLU A 42 -47.16 -24.10 11.43
C GLU A 42 -47.41 -22.70 10.82
N ILE A 43 -46.73 -22.41 9.70
CA ILE A 43 -46.96 -21.21 8.90
C ILE A 43 -48.35 -21.30 8.27
N LEU A 44 -49.23 -20.37 8.64
CA LEU A 44 -50.60 -20.30 8.12
C LEU A 44 -50.69 -19.50 6.82
N PHE A 45 -49.79 -18.53 6.64
CA PHE A 45 -49.70 -17.68 5.46
C PHE A 45 -48.36 -16.95 5.42
N GLU A 46 -47.80 -16.77 4.23
CA GLU A 46 -46.58 -16.00 4.01
C GLU A 46 -46.63 -15.28 2.66
N SER A 47 -45.93 -14.15 2.57
CA SER A 47 -45.81 -13.36 1.35
C SER A 47 -44.50 -12.58 1.37
N ASP A 48 -43.62 -12.88 0.42
CA ASP A 48 -42.41 -12.12 0.09
C ASP A 48 -42.71 -11.00 -0.91
N PHE A 49 -43.98 -10.78 -1.24
CA PHE A 49 -44.44 -9.82 -2.23
C PHE A 49 -43.76 -9.91 -3.60
N GLY A 50 -43.32 -11.10 -4.03
CA GLY A 50 -42.97 -11.35 -5.43
C GLY A 50 -44.17 -11.16 -6.38
N ASN A 51 -45.39 -11.34 -5.87
CA ASN A 51 -46.66 -11.00 -6.52
C ASN A 51 -47.74 -10.64 -5.46
N ALA A 52 -48.98 -10.39 -5.90
CA ALA A 52 -50.11 -10.03 -5.02
C ALA A 52 -51.02 -11.22 -4.65
N ASP A 53 -50.57 -12.46 -4.85
CA ASP A 53 -51.38 -13.65 -4.58
C ASP A 53 -51.74 -13.73 -3.09
N GLY A 54 -52.99 -14.10 -2.81
CA GLY A 54 -53.49 -14.17 -1.44
C GLY A 54 -53.86 -12.82 -0.81
N TRP A 55 -53.78 -11.72 -1.56
CA TRP A 55 -54.13 -10.37 -1.10
C TRP A 55 -55.22 -9.71 -1.94
N VAL A 56 -56.10 -8.97 -1.26
CA VAL A 56 -57.01 -7.98 -1.86
C VAL A 56 -56.39 -6.61 -1.63
N LEU A 57 -55.88 -6.00 -2.70
CA LEU A 57 -55.22 -4.69 -2.65
C LEU A 57 -56.19 -3.56 -2.96
N ASP A 58 -56.14 -2.48 -2.18
CA ASP A 58 -56.66 -1.18 -2.62
C ASP A 58 -55.92 -0.69 -3.88
N SER A 59 -56.60 0.08 -4.72
CA SER A 59 -56.17 0.42 -6.10
C SER A 59 -54.84 1.17 -6.26
N THR A 60 -54.27 1.62 -5.15
CA THR A 60 -53.10 2.49 -5.06
C THR A 60 -51.91 1.80 -4.39
N LEU A 61 -52.11 0.57 -3.90
CA LEU A 61 -51.04 -0.32 -3.50
C LEU A 61 -50.64 -1.18 -4.70
N SER A 62 -49.34 -1.42 -4.85
CA SER A 62 -48.82 -2.22 -5.95
C SER A 62 -47.58 -2.98 -5.54
N ILE A 63 -47.21 -4.00 -6.31
CA ILE A 63 -45.96 -4.71 -6.12
C ILE A 63 -44.88 -4.01 -6.93
N VAL A 64 -43.84 -3.50 -6.28
CA VAL A 64 -42.69 -2.82 -6.90
C VAL A 64 -41.41 -3.42 -6.34
N ASN A 65 -40.53 -3.91 -7.23
CA ASN A 65 -39.25 -4.52 -6.85
C ASN A 65 -39.37 -5.65 -5.80
N GLY A 66 -40.43 -6.46 -5.89
CA GLY A 66 -40.68 -7.56 -4.95
C GLY A 66 -41.19 -7.11 -3.59
N LYS A 67 -41.72 -5.90 -3.44
CA LYS A 67 -42.28 -5.38 -2.19
C LYS A 67 -43.68 -4.85 -2.40
N LEU A 68 -44.53 -4.91 -1.38
CA LEU A 68 -45.80 -4.20 -1.40
C LEU A 68 -45.52 -2.71 -1.12
N HIS A 69 -45.72 -1.90 -2.14
CA HIS A 69 -45.37 -0.49 -2.18
C HIS A 69 -46.63 0.39 -2.21
N SER A 70 -46.64 1.42 -1.36
CA SER A 70 -47.51 2.59 -1.49
C SER A 70 -46.69 3.77 -1.98
N ASP A 71 -47.14 4.45 -3.04
CA ASP A 71 -46.53 5.69 -3.54
C ASP A 71 -47.42 6.93 -3.29
N SER A 72 -48.56 6.75 -2.62
CA SER A 72 -49.59 7.79 -2.47
C SER A 72 -49.46 8.58 -1.18
N TRP A 73 -49.24 9.88 -1.33
CA TRP A 73 -49.31 10.86 -0.25
C TRP A 73 -50.72 11.46 -0.06
N SER A 74 -51.66 11.12 -0.94
CA SER A 74 -52.97 11.80 -1.04
C SER A 74 -54.16 10.99 -0.53
N ASP A 75 -54.06 9.67 -0.44
CA ASP A 75 -55.17 8.85 0.06
C ASP A 75 -55.05 8.60 1.55
N TYR A 76 -56.18 8.61 2.23
CA TYR A 76 -56.19 8.66 3.68
C TYR A 76 -55.99 7.30 4.35
N LEU A 77 -56.67 6.24 3.91
CA LEU A 77 -56.46 4.89 4.44
C LEU A 77 -56.44 3.91 3.28
N GLN A 78 -55.35 3.17 3.15
CA GLN A 78 -55.20 2.11 2.17
C GLN A 78 -54.78 0.83 2.88
N SER A 79 -55.23 -0.32 2.38
CA SER A 79 -54.90 -1.61 2.95
C SER A 79 -54.80 -2.71 1.89
N ALA A 80 -53.88 -3.63 2.13
CA ALA A 80 -53.88 -4.97 1.56
C ALA A 80 -54.49 -5.89 2.61
N ILE A 81 -55.55 -6.62 2.29
CA ILE A 81 -56.23 -7.56 3.20
C ILE A 81 -56.04 -8.99 2.67
N THR A 82 -55.62 -9.92 3.52
CA THR A 82 -55.46 -11.34 3.15
C THR A 82 -56.78 -11.93 2.65
N THR A 83 -56.76 -12.81 1.66
CA THR A 83 -57.99 -13.50 1.19
C THR A 83 -58.51 -14.56 2.16
N GLN A 84 -57.69 -14.96 3.14
CA GLN A 84 -58.03 -15.93 4.17
C GLN A 84 -58.27 -15.27 5.52
N SER A 85 -59.07 -15.93 6.36
CA SER A 85 -59.31 -15.57 7.76
C SER A 85 -58.55 -16.50 8.70
N PHE A 86 -58.14 -15.96 9.84
CA PHE A 86 -57.38 -16.65 10.87
C PHE A 86 -58.17 -16.67 12.18
N ASP A 87 -58.07 -17.73 12.95
CA ASP A 87 -58.72 -17.92 14.25
C ASP A 87 -57.76 -18.59 15.24
N GLY A 88 -58.16 -18.68 16.52
CA GLY A 88 -57.31 -19.20 17.60
C GLY A 88 -56.14 -18.27 17.94
N SER A 89 -55.10 -18.83 18.57
CA SER A 89 -53.89 -18.06 18.91
C SER A 89 -52.92 -18.01 17.73
N TYR A 90 -52.52 -16.82 17.32
CA TYR A 90 -51.58 -16.61 16.21
C TYR A 90 -50.73 -15.35 16.39
N SER A 91 -49.60 -15.30 15.68
CA SER A 91 -48.83 -14.07 15.48
C SER A 91 -48.75 -13.73 14.00
N PHE A 92 -48.62 -12.44 13.68
CA PHE A 92 -48.27 -12.01 12.33
C PHE A 92 -47.26 -10.87 12.37
N GLN A 93 -46.42 -10.79 11.34
CA GLN A 93 -45.39 -9.77 11.22
C GLN A 93 -45.16 -9.35 9.77
N ALA A 94 -44.54 -8.17 9.61
CA ALA A 94 -43.97 -7.70 8.35
C ALA A 94 -42.78 -6.78 8.59
N ASP A 95 -41.84 -6.79 7.65
CA ASP A 95 -40.79 -5.78 7.56
C ASP A 95 -41.36 -4.52 6.93
N VAL A 96 -41.04 -3.39 7.54
CA VAL A 96 -41.58 -2.08 7.18
C VAL A 96 -40.44 -1.10 6.95
N ALA A 97 -40.36 -0.52 5.75
CA ALA A 97 -39.41 0.54 5.42
C ALA A 97 -40.15 1.83 5.06
N ALA A 98 -40.17 2.79 5.99
CA ALA A 98 -40.75 4.12 5.79
C ALA A 98 -39.65 5.16 5.53
N PRO A 99 -39.83 6.09 4.56
CA PRO A 99 -38.82 7.09 4.24
C PRO A 99 -38.69 8.15 5.35
N LEU A 100 -37.46 8.66 5.53
CA LEU A 100 -37.12 9.72 6.50
C LEU A 100 -37.93 11.01 6.34
N SER A 101 -38.46 11.28 5.14
CA SER A 101 -39.28 12.45 4.82
C SER A 101 -40.72 12.38 5.35
N SER A 102 -41.13 11.25 5.92
CA SER A 102 -42.47 11.07 6.46
C SER A 102 -42.68 11.88 7.74
N GLY A 103 -43.77 12.63 7.83
CA GLY A 103 -44.15 13.35 9.05
C GLY A 103 -44.89 12.46 10.05
N HIS A 104 -45.11 12.96 11.28
CA HIS A 104 -45.86 12.24 12.33
C HIS A 104 -47.31 11.89 11.97
N TRP A 105 -47.89 12.55 10.96
CA TRP A 105 -49.26 12.30 10.50
C TRP A 105 -49.35 11.17 9.47
N ASN A 106 -48.24 10.87 8.77
CA ASN A 106 -48.12 9.76 7.83
C ASN A 106 -47.83 8.49 8.64
N ALA A 107 -48.57 7.41 8.43
CA ALA A 107 -48.49 6.25 9.34
C ALA A 107 -48.52 4.89 8.64
N THR A 108 -47.79 3.96 9.24
CA THR A 108 -47.89 2.51 9.05
C THR A 108 -49.11 1.98 9.79
N ARG A 109 -49.82 1.02 9.20
CA ARG A 109 -50.98 0.36 9.79
C ARG A 109 -50.83 -1.16 9.75
N LEU A 110 -51.15 -1.81 10.86
CA LEU A 110 -51.40 -3.26 10.92
C LEU A 110 -52.85 -3.47 11.34
N ILE A 111 -53.54 -4.40 10.69
CA ILE A 111 -54.97 -4.66 10.85
C ILE A 111 -55.18 -6.15 11.10
N TRP A 112 -56.01 -6.53 12.06
CA TRP A 112 -56.35 -7.94 12.30
C TRP A 112 -57.75 -8.07 12.90
N GLY A 113 -58.25 -9.30 12.98
CA GLY A 113 -59.66 -9.55 13.35
C GLY A 113 -60.63 -8.90 12.36
N TYR A 114 -60.19 -8.63 11.13
CA TYR A 114 -60.95 -7.88 10.14
C TYR A 114 -62.14 -8.71 9.66
N GLN A 115 -63.36 -8.22 9.94
CA GLN A 115 -64.61 -8.78 9.42
C GLN A 115 -65.03 -8.05 8.14
N ASP A 116 -64.94 -6.73 8.21
CA ASP A 116 -65.29 -5.77 7.17
C ASP A 116 -64.70 -4.40 7.52
N ALA A 117 -64.87 -3.42 6.64
CA ALA A 117 -64.32 -2.07 6.78
C ALA A 117 -64.81 -1.28 8.01
N ASN A 118 -65.77 -1.80 8.79
CA ASN A 118 -66.30 -1.17 10.00
C ASN A 118 -65.93 -1.93 11.28
N ASN A 119 -65.31 -3.12 11.17
CA ASN A 119 -65.13 -4.06 12.27
C ASN A 119 -63.74 -4.72 12.21
N TYR A 120 -62.77 -4.18 12.96
CA TYR A 120 -61.38 -4.65 12.99
C TYR A 120 -60.57 -4.10 14.18
N TYR A 121 -59.42 -4.70 14.47
CA TYR A 121 -58.36 -4.13 15.30
C TYR A 121 -57.30 -3.44 14.45
N GLU A 122 -56.65 -2.41 15.00
CA GLU A 122 -55.65 -1.62 14.30
C GLU A 122 -54.52 -1.15 15.20
N LEU A 123 -53.30 -1.28 14.70
CA LEU A 123 -52.13 -0.53 15.15
C LEU A 123 -51.88 0.59 14.14
N VAL A 124 -51.82 1.84 14.61
CA VAL A 124 -51.39 2.99 13.79
C VAL A 124 -50.09 3.53 14.36
N LEU A 125 -49.05 3.63 13.54
CA LEU A 125 -47.70 4.07 13.93
C LEU A 125 -47.21 5.16 12.99
N GLY A 126 -46.98 6.37 13.51
CA GLY A 126 -46.49 7.51 12.73
C GLY A 126 -45.03 7.35 12.28
N ASN A 127 -44.73 7.65 11.02
CA ASN A 127 -43.48 7.26 10.33
C ASN A 127 -42.28 8.21 10.56
N GLY A 128 -42.51 9.43 11.05
CA GLY A 128 -41.44 10.42 11.26
C GLY A 128 -40.49 10.13 12.43
N SER A 129 -39.30 10.75 12.40
CA SER A 129 -38.37 10.75 13.54
C SER A 129 -38.97 11.55 14.70
N VAL A 130 -38.73 11.12 15.94
CA VAL A 130 -39.40 11.72 17.12
C VAL A 130 -38.76 13.03 17.56
N ALA A 131 -38.70 14.02 16.67
CA ALA A 131 -38.50 15.40 17.07
C ALA A 131 -39.78 15.90 17.75
N ASN A 132 -39.89 15.70 19.08
CA ASN A 132 -40.79 16.36 20.06
C ASN A 132 -41.44 15.43 21.11
N ASN A 133 -41.09 14.13 21.20
CA ASN A 133 -41.64 13.20 22.22
C ASN A 133 -43.18 13.09 22.28
N ALA A 134 -43.89 13.43 21.20
CA ALA A 134 -45.35 13.29 21.13
C ALA A 134 -45.74 11.83 20.83
N ALA A 135 -46.74 11.30 21.54
CA ALA A 135 -47.25 9.96 21.30
C ALA A 135 -47.75 9.83 19.86
N ASN A 136 -47.28 8.81 19.15
CA ASN A 136 -47.49 8.59 17.72
C ASN A 136 -47.83 7.13 17.38
N VAL A 137 -47.99 6.27 18.38
CA VAL A 137 -48.44 4.89 18.22
C VAL A 137 -49.70 4.66 19.04
N SER A 138 -50.74 4.15 18.37
CA SER A 138 -52.05 3.88 18.97
C SER A 138 -52.52 2.47 18.66
N LEU A 139 -52.99 1.76 19.68
CA LEU A 139 -53.65 0.47 19.57
C LEU A 139 -55.16 0.64 19.73
N LYS A 140 -55.93 0.26 18.71
CA LYS A 140 -57.35 0.61 18.57
C LYS A 140 -58.20 -0.57 18.12
N LYS A 141 -59.51 -0.46 18.37
CA LYS A 141 -60.55 -1.28 17.74
C LYS A 141 -61.63 -0.42 17.11
N PHE A 142 -62.27 -0.97 16.09
CA PHE A 142 -63.44 -0.40 15.42
C PHE A 142 -64.57 -1.40 15.51
N VAL A 143 -65.73 -0.97 16.04
CA VAL A 143 -66.96 -1.78 16.09
C VAL A 143 -68.09 -0.95 15.49
N ASN A 144 -68.66 -1.40 14.37
CA ASN A 144 -69.61 -0.62 13.59
C ASN A 144 -69.10 0.80 13.29
N ASN A 145 -67.81 0.91 12.93
CA ASN A 145 -67.10 2.16 12.62
C ASN A 145 -66.98 3.13 13.82
N VAL A 146 -67.18 2.63 15.04
CA VAL A 146 -66.91 3.37 16.28
C VAL A 146 -65.52 2.99 16.78
N GLU A 147 -64.62 3.98 16.78
CA GLU A 147 -63.26 3.85 17.28
C GLU A 147 -63.23 3.78 18.82
N ALA A 148 -62.43 2.86 19.37
CA ALA A 148 -62.07 2.83 20.78
C ALA A 148 -60.58 2.49 20.94
N SER A 149 -59.86 3.26 21.76
CA SER A 149 -58.48 2.94 22.17
C SER A 149 -58.46 1.75 23.12
N LEU A 150 -57.55 0.82 22.89
CA LEU A 150 -57.34 -0.36 23.74
C LEU A 150 -56.26 -0.13 24.80
N ALA A 151 -55.31 0.76 24.52
CA ALA A 151 -54.22 1.11 25.42
C ALA A 151 -53.90 2.61 25.36
N THR A 152 -53.04 3.08 26.26
CA THR A 152 -52.53 4.46 26.24
C THR A 152 -51.55 4.62 25.09
N ASP A 153 -51.68 5.69 24.31
CA ASP A 153 -50.76 5.96 23.19
C ASP A 153 -49.31 6.11 23.68
N ILE A 154 -48.37 5.60 22.88
CA ILE A 154 -46.94 5.63 23.19
C ILE A 154 -46.15 6.35 22.11
N VAL A 155 -44.85 6.54 22.38
CA VAL A 155 -43.90 7.16 21.46
C VAL A 155 -42.98 6.08 20.89
N TYR A 156 -42.95 5.92 19.57
CA TYR A 156 -42.00 5.05 18.88
C TYR A 156 -41.83 5.49 17.43
N GLY A 157 -40.60 5.61 16.92
CA GLY A 157 -40.32 6.11 15.57
C GLY A 157 -39.62 5.09 14.68
N LEU A 158 -39.98 5.04 13.40
CA LEU A 158 -39.29 4.20 12.40
C LEU A 158 -37.93 4.80 11.99
N GLY A 159 -37.82 6.14 11.98
CA GLY A 159 -36.55 6.84 11.81
C GLY A 159 -35.79 6.52 10.51
N GLY A 160 -36.49 6.15 9.44
CA GLY A 160 -35.87 5.76 8.16
C GLY A 160 -35.24 4.37 8.15
N LYS A 161 -35.41 3.59 9.22
CA LYS A 161 -34.87 2.24 9.36
C LYS A 161 -35.93 1.21 8.95
N THR A 162 -35.49 0.08 8.41
CA THR A 162 -36.34 -1.11 8.28
C THR A 162 -36.68 -1.63 9.69
N THR A 163 -37.97 -1.85 9.93
CA THR A 163 -38.49 -2.31 11.23
C THR A 163 -39.42 -3.49 11.01
N THR A 164 -39.20 -4.62 11.68
CA THR A 164 -40.19 -5.70 11.72
C THR A 164 -41.21 -5.37 12.80
N LEU A 165 -42.49 -5.28 12.43
CA LEU A 165 -43.59 -5.11 13.39
C LEU A 165 -44.33 -6.43 13.52
N GLN A 166 -44.61 -6.85 14.76
CA GLN A 166 -45.34 -8.08 15.07
C GLN A 166 -46.54 -7.80 15.99
N VAL A 167 -47.65 -8.49 15.73
CA VAL A 167 -48.80 -8.57 16.64
C VAL A 167 -49.01 -10.03 17.06
N LEU A 168 -49.22 -10.25 18.35
CA LEU A 168 -49.65 -11.52 18.92
C LEU A 168 -51.12 -11.37 19.32
N SER A 169 -51.95 -12.32 18.88
CA SER A 169 -53.35 -12.42 19.26
C SER A 169 -53.59 -13.76 19.93
N GLU A 170 -53.95 -13.75 21.21
CA GLU A 170 -54.20 -14.95 22.02
C GLU A 170 -55.69 -15.26 22.08
N GLU A 171 -56.04 -16.55 22.08
CA GLU A 171 -57.43 -17.02 22.17
C GLU A 171 -58.10 -16.60 23.50
N ASP A 172 -57.30 -16.38 24.54
CA ASP A 172 -57.78 -15.87 25.83
C ASP A 172 -58.05 -14.35 25.84
N GLY A 173 -57.85 -13.66 24.70
CA GLY A 173 -58.15 -12.25 24.51
C GLY A 173 -57.00 -11.29 24.73
N HIS A 174 -55.76 -11.75 24.91
CA HIS A 174 -54.62 -10.86 25.06
C HIS A 174 -54.01 -10.50 23.71
N ILE A 175 -53.65 -9.22 23.57
CA ILE A 175 -53.02 -8.64 22.39
C ILE A 175 -51.68 -8.05 22.81
N SER A 176 -50.60 -8.49 22.17
CA SER A 176 -49.27 -7.87 22.32
C SER A 176 -48.77 -7.35 20.98
N VAL A 177 -47.98 -6.28 21.02
CA VAL A 177 -47.36 -5.66 19.83
C VAL A 177 -45.88 -5.43 20.10
N ASN A 178 -45.03 -5.94 19.22
CA ASN A 178 -43.58 -5.82 19.30
C ASN A 178 -43.02 -5.16 18.05
N ALA A 179 -41.90 -4.47 18.19
CA ALA A 179 -41.14 -3.90 17.09
C ALA A 179 -39.67 -4.31 17.19
N LEU A 180 -39.06 -4.66 16.08
CA LEU A 180 -37.65 -5.01 15.97
C LEU A 180 -36.94 -4.02 15.04
N GLN A 181 -35.96 -3.29 15.57
CA GLN A 181 -35.05 -2.43 14.80
C GLN A 181 -33.60 -2.83 15.09
N GLY A 182 -32.87 -3.26 14.06
CA GLY A 182 -31.60 -3.96 14.28
C GLY A 182 -31.86 -5.18 15.16
N ASP A 183 -31.18 -5.26 16.31
CA ASP A 183 -31.31 -6.38 17.26
C ASP A 183 -32.16 -6.03 18.49
N THR A 184 -32.79 -4.85 18.51
CA THR A 184 -33.59 -4.41 19.65
C THR A 184 -35.06 -4.74 19.44
N VAL A 185 -35.56 -5.72 20.21
CA VAL A 185 -37.00 -5.93 20.36
C VAL A 185 -37.55 -4.95 21.39
N THR A 186 -38.48 -4.12 20.97
CA THR A 186 -39.24 -3.21 21.82
C THR A 186 -40.68 -3.71 21.94
N ASN A 187 -41.12 -4.00 23.17
CA ASN A 187 -42.52 -4.27 23.44
C ASN A 187 -43.29 -2.93 23.44
N LEU A 188 -44.13 -2.73 22.43
CA LEU A 188 -44.95 -1.53 22.28
C LEU A 188 -46.20 -1.63 23.16
N PHE A 189 -46.87 -2.77 23.13
CA PHE A 189 -48.04 -3.05 23.96
C PHE A 189 -47.95 -4.48 24.47
N ASP A 190 -48.08 -4.66 25.78
CA ASP A 190 -47.94 -5.97 26.41
C ASP A 190 -49.30 -6.43 26.94
N ARG A 191 -49.80 -7.54 26.41
CA ARG A 191 -50.97 -8.29 26.89
C ARG A 191 -52.19 -7.41 27.19
N VAL A 192 -52.55 -6.56 26.23
CA VAL A 192 -53.77 -5.75 26.28
C VAL A 192 -54.99 -6.65 26.10
N GLU A 193 -55.90 -6.67 27.07
CA GLU A 193 -57.06 -7.59 27.08
C GLU A 193 -58.23 -7.03 26.27
N ASP A 194 -58.59 -7.69 25.16
CA ASP A 194 -59.81 -7.44 24.39
C ASP A 194 -60.26 -8.66 23.56
N GLN A 195 -61.51 -9.09 23.73
CA GLN A 195 -62.09 -10.27 23.06
C GLN A 195 -63.15 -9.92 22.00
N THR A 196 -63.13 -8.69 21.47
CA THR A 196 -64.15 -8.24 20.50
C THR A 196 -64.14 -9.07 19.22
N PHE A 197 -62.95 -9.37 18.68
CA PHE A 197 -62.78 -10.17 17.47
C PHE A 197 -61.85 -11.35 17.76
N THR A 198 -62.36 -12.58 17.71
CA THR A 198 -61.60 -13.82 17.99
C THR A 198 -61.16 -14.54 16.71
N SER A 199 -61.55 -14.03 15.54
CA SER A 199 -61.11 -14.49 14.22
C SER A 199 -61.26 -13.36 13.21
N GLY A 200 -60.63 -13.45 12.04
CA GLY A 200 -60.82 -12.50 10.94
C GLY A 200 -59.64 -12.47 9.97
N GLN A 201 -59.74 -11.66 8.93
CA GLN A 201 -58.63 -11.43 7.99
C GLN A 201 -57.56 -10.55 8.64
N ILE A 202 -56.35 -10.58 8.09
CA ILE A 202 -55.23 -9.72 8.50
C ILE A 202 -54.92 -8.75 7.36
N GLY A 203 -54.46 -7.57 7.70
CA GLY A 203 -54.12 -6.54 6.74
C GLY A 203 -52.91 -5.72 7.15
N ILE A 204 -52.26 -5.17 6.14
CA ILE A 204 -51.20 -4.16 6.27
C ILE A 204 -51.58 -2.96 5.41
N GLY A 205 -51.16 -1.78 5.78
CA GLY A 205 -51.60 -0.59 5.06
C GLY A 205 -51.02 0.70 5.56
N VAL A 206 -51.43 1.79 4.93
CA VAL A 206 -50.88 3.12 5.23
C VAL A 206 -51.96 4.14 5.51
N ARG A 207 -51.56 5.21 6.20
CA ARG A 207 -52.25 6.49 6.22
C ARG A 207 -51.39 7.54 5.53
N SER A 208 -51.75 7.87 4.29
CA SER A 208 -51.10 8.91 3.47
C SER A 208 -49.57 8.84 3.48
N SER A 209 -48.98 7.65 3.34
CA SER A 209 -47.53 7.46 3.42
C SER A 209 -47.01 6.69 2.21
N GLN A 210 -45.80 7.05 1.79
CA GLN A 210 -44.97 6.15 1.00
C GLN A 210 -44.35 5.11 1.95
N ILE A 211 -44.43 3.83 1.60
CA ILE A 211 -43.86 2.75 2.42
C ILE A 211 -43.64 1.50 1.57
N ASP A 212 -42.65 0.71 1.97
CA ASP A 212 -42.47 -0.66 1.50
C ASP A 212 -42.74 -1.66 2.63
N TYR A 213 -43.50 -2.71 2.32
CA TYR A 213 -43.62 -3.91 3.13
C TYR A 213 -42.94 -5.10 2.47
N ASP A 214 -42.29 -5.92 3.29
CA ASP A 214 -41.62 -7.15 2.88
C ASP A 214 -41.78 -8.26 3.94
N ASN A 215 -41.49 -9.51 3.58
CA ASN A 215 -41.41 -10.66 4.49
C ASN A 215 -42.63 -10.84 5.43
N PHE A 216 -43.86 -10.74 4.89
CA PHE A 216 -45.07 -10.92 5.69
C PHE A 216 -45.28 -12.39 6.04
N ARG A 217 -45.55 -12.71 7.31
CA ARG A 217 -45.87 -14.08 7.74
C ARG A 217 -46.90 -14.14 8.87
N VAL A 218 -47.70 -15.20 8.89
CA VAL A 218 -48.68 -15.55 9.94
C VAL A 218 -48.39 -16.97 10.44
N VAL A 219 -48.29 -17.14 11.75
CA VAL A 219 -47.88 -18.41 12.38
C VAL A 219 -48.93 -18.89 13.38
N ARG A 220 -49.18 -20.21 13.42
CA ARG A 220 -50.13 -20.86 14.34
C ARG A 220 -49.54 -21.06 15.73
N SER A 221 -49.18 -19.97 16.39
CA SER A 221 -48.78 -19.92 17.80
C SER A 221 -48.51 -18.46 18.18
N VAL A 222 -48.40 -18.18 19.48
CA VAL A 222 -47.86 -16.89 19.95
C VAL A 222 -46.34 -16.94 20.06
N GLU A 223 -45.68 -16.99 18.90
CA GLU A 223 -44.24 -16.85 18.83
C GLU A 223 -43.87 -15.36 19.04
N PRO A 224 -43.19 -15.00 20.15
CA PRO A 224 -42.78 -13.61 20.36
C PRO A 224 -41.71 -13.22 19.34
N LEU A 225 -41.74 -11.96 18.89
CA LEU A 225 -40.73 -11.39 18.02
C LEU A 225 -39.41 -11.42 18.77
N THR A 226 -38.54 -12.33 18.37
CA THR A 226 -37.15 -12.34 18.79
C THR A 226 -36.41 -11.36 17.89
N ALA A 227 -35.32 -10.78 18.41
CA ALA A 227 -34.31 -10.23 17.52
C ALA A 227 -33.90 -11.34 16.54
N PRO A 228 -33.37 -11.02 15.34
CA PRO A 228 -32.81 -12.06 14.51
C PRO A 228 -31.87 -12.83 15.42
N GLU A 229 -32.15 -14.12 15.67
CA GLU A 229 -31.17 -14.91 16.38
C GLU A 229 -29.91 -14.77 15.52
N PRO A 230 -28.76 -14.40 16.11
CA PRO A 230 -27.50 -14.51 15.38
C PRO A 230 -27.54 -15.88 14.72
N PRO A 231 -27.29 -15.96 13.41
CA PRO A 231 -27.62 -17.14 12.59
C PRO A 231 -27.25 -18.36 13.40
N GLU A 232 -28.17 -19.33 13.56
CA GLU A 232 -27.92 -20.55 14.33
C GLU A 232 -26.48 -20.97 14.03
N VAL A 233 -25.60 -20.72 15.00
CA VAL A 233 -24.30 -21.36 15.01
C VAL A 233 -24.75 -22.81 15.04
N PRO A 234 -24.42 -23.63 14.02
CA PRO A 234 -24.72 -25.04 14.13
C PRO A 234 -24.26 -25.43 15.53
N VAL A 235 -25.08 -26.17 16.28
CA VAL A 235 -24.53 -26.90 17.43
C VAL A 235 -23.63 -28.00 16.85
N VAL A 236 -22.54 -27.58 16.18
CA VAL A 236 -21.22 -28.07 16.45
C VAL A 236 -21.14 -27.91 17.95
N GLU A 237 -20.97 -29.02 18.65
CA GLU A 237 -20.36 -28.99 19.97
C GLU A 237 -19.38 -27.83 19.97
N THR A 238 -19.47 -26.85 20.89
CA THR A 238 -18.39 -25.88 21.08
C THR A 238 -17.13 -26.70 20.88
N PRO A 239 -16.33 -26.49 19.81
CA PRO A 239 -15.06 -27.15 19.77
C PRO A 239 -14.49 -26.74 21.11
N THR A 240 -14.15 -27.72 21.96
CA THR A 240 -13.22 -27.42 23.01
C THR A 240 -12.09 -26.73 22.28
N MET A 241 -12.04 -25.39 22.39
CA MET A 241 -10.95 -24.58 21.86
C MET A 241 -9.73 -25.36 22.29
N ALA A 242 -8.94 -25.83 21.31
CA ALA A 242 -7.92 -26.85 21.56
C ALA A 242 -7.19 -26.50 22.88
N ASP A 243 -6.99 -27.49 23.76
CA ASP A 243 -6.33 -27.26 25.05
C ASP A 243 -4.97 -26.59 24.79
N GLY A 244 -4.88 -25.25 24.88
CA GLY A 244 -3.68 -24.50 24.49
C GLY A 244 -3.91 -23.03 24.18
N ASN A 245 -2.82 -22.26 24.18
CA ASN A 245 -2.76 -20.85 23.81
C ASN A 245 -1.89 -20.70 22.56
N PHE A 246 -1.99 -19.56 21.87
CA PHE A 246 -0.93 -19.18 20.94
C PHE A 246 0.37 -18.94 21.71
N GLU A 247 1.49 -19.37 21.15
CA GLU A 247 2.81 -19.21 21.76
C GLU A 247 3.81 -18.62 20.77
N VAL A 248 4.66 -17.72 21.24
CA VAL A 248 5.83 -17.27 20.46
C VAL A 248 7.04 -18.08 20.88
N GLN A 249 7.66 -18.76 19.92
CA GLN A 249 8.86 -19.59 20.13
C GLN A 249 9.98 -19.11 19.20
N GLY A 250 10.82 -18.21 19.72
CA GLY A 250 11.77 -17.47 18.89
C GLY A 250 11.02 -16.65 17.85
N SER A 251 11.40 -16.79 16.58
CA SER A 251 10.75 -16.06 15.48
C SER A 251 9.46 -16.70 14.96
N GLU A 252 9.01 -17.81 15.53
CA GLU A 252 7.82 -18.53 15.09
C GLU A 252 6.63 -18.29 16.02
N ILE A 253 5.44 -18.19 15.43
CA ILE A 253 4.16 -18.18 16.16
C ILE A 253 3.59 -19.60 16.08
N LYS A 254 3.17 -20.16 17.20
CA LYS A 254 2.47 -21.46 17.29
C LYS A 254 1.00 -21.24 17.55
N ASP A 255 0.15 -21.98 16.82
CA ASP A 255 -1.29 -22.04 17.09
C ASP A 255 -1.58 -22.82 18.40
N PRO A 256 -2.81 -22.80 18.92
CA PRO A 256 -3.20 -23.55 20.11
C PRO A 256 -3.02 -25.08 20.01
N SER A 257 -2.80 -25.61 18.80
CA SER A 257 -2.49 -27.03 18.57
C SER A 257 -0.99 -27.31 18.47
N GLY A 258 -0.14 -26.29 18.61
CA GLY A 258 1.32 -26.37 18.52
C GLY A 258 1.90 -26.32 17.09
N ASN A 259 1.08 -26.06 16.06
CA ASN A 259 1.56 -25.94 14.68
C ASN A 259 2.07 -24.52 14.40
N ALA A 260 2.96 -24.36 13.43
CA ALA A 260 3.35 -23.03 12.98
C ALA A 260 2.14 -22.28 12.40
N TYR A 261 1.91 -21.06 12.88
CA TYR A 261 0.82 -20.19 12.48
C TYR A 261 1.35 -19.05 11.61
N ILE A 262 0.84 -18.97 10.38
CA ILE A 262 1.16 -17.89 9.45
C ILE A 262 -0.10 -17.06 9.26
N ALA A 263 -0.10 -15.85 9.80
CA ALA A 263 -1.21 -14.91 9.60
C ALA A 263 -1.34 -14.60 8.11
N LYS A 264 -2.50 -14.89 7.54
CA LYS A 264 -2.95 -14.46 6.21
C LYS A 264 -4.26 -13.73 6.43
N GLY A 265 -4.18 -12.41 6.53
CA GLY A 265 -5.31 -11.63 7.04
C GLY A 265 -5.65 -10.39 6.26
N VAL A 266 -6.65 -9.68 6.79
CA VAL A 266 -7.21 -8.45 6.22
C VAL A 266 -7.62 -7.48 7.34
N ASN A 267 -7.44 -6.18 7.09
CA ASN A 267 -7.93 -5.10 7.95
C ASN A 267 -9.44 -4.89 7.72
N VAL A 268 -10.21 -4.86 8.80
CA VAL A 268 -11.68 -4.78 8.81
C VAL A 268 -12.16 -3.70 9.80
N ASN A 269 -13.35 -3.18 9.57
CA ASN A 269 -13.85 -2.06 10.37
C ASN A 269 -14.34 -2.53 11.75
N GLY A 270 -13.89 -1.83 12.79
CA GLY A 270 -14.37 -1.96 14.15
C GLY A 270 -15.02 -0.68 14.67
N PRO A 271 -15.29 -0.61 15.99
CA PRO A 271 -15.98 0.51 16.61
C PRO A 271 -15.41 1.88 16.23
N ARG A 272 -16.31 2.75 15.76
CA ARG A 272 -16.04 4.15 15.36
C ARG A 272 -15.06 4.32 14.20
N TRP A 273 -14.75 3.25 13.47
CA TRP A 273 -14.02 3.38 12.21
C TRP A 273 -14.81 4.24 11.21
N PRO A 274 -14.18 5.19 10.48
CA PRO A 274 -14.86 6.13 9.61
C PRO A 274 -15.52 5.53 8.38
N TRP A 275 -15.05 4.36 7.94
CA TRP A 275 -15.69 3.68 6.82
C TRP A 275 -16.94 2.92 7.28
N SER A 276 -17.93 2.82 6.38
CA SER A 276 -19.32 2.58 6.76
C SER A 276 -19.77 1.14 6.58
N ARG A 277 -18.99 0.31 5.88
CA ARG A 277 -19.34 -1.09 5.65
C ARG A 277 -19.36 -1.84 6.99
N PRO A 278 -20.47 -2.52 7.32
CA PRO A 278 -20.50 -3.38 8.48
C PRO A 278 -19.64 -4.62 8.24
N THR A 279 -18.84 -5.02 9.24
CA THR A 279 -17.98 -6.21 9.14
C THR A 279 -18.76 -7.52 9.27
N LEU A 280 -19.75 -7.58 10.17
CA LEU A 280 -20.49 -8.81 10.49
C LEU A 280 -21.15 -9.51 9.28
N PRO A 281 -21.81 -8.81 8.34
CA PRO A 281 -22.42 -9.46 7.18
C PRO A 281 -21.40 -10.17 6.25
N ASP A 282 -20.12 -9.84 6.35
CA ASP A 282 -19.08 -10.29 5.44
C ASP A 282 -18.22 -11.43 6.00
N VAL A 283 -18.50 -11.90 7.21
CA VAL A 283 -17.71 -12.96 7.89
C VAL A 283 -17.55 -14.20 7.00
N SER A 284 -18.61 -14.68 6.35
CA SER A 284 -18.52 -15.82 5.43
C SER A 284 -17.69 -15.51 4.19
N ALA A 285 -17.81 -14.30 3.61
CA ALA A 285 -16.99 -13.93 2.46
C ALA A 285 -15.50 -13.87 2.85
N ILE A 286 -15.18 -13.28 3.99
CA ILE A 286 -13.81 -13.15 4.52
C ILE A 286 -13.20 -14.53 4.80
N VAL A 287 -13.93 -15.40 5.50
CA VAL A 287 -13.40 -16.67 6.01
C VAL A 287 -13.54 -17.82 5.02
N ASP A 288 -14.71 -18.00 4.39
CA ASP A 288 -14.97 -19.16 3.53
C ASP A 288 -14.49 -18.95 2.10
N ASN A 289 -14.75 -17.76 1.56
CA ASN A 289 -14.44 -17.46 0.17
C ASN A 289 -12.99 -16.99 0.02
N TRP A 290 -12.61 -15.94 0.75
CA TRP A 290 -11.25 -15.40 0.69
C TRP A 290 -10.23 -16.20 1.51
N LYS A 291 -10.68 -17.01 2.47
CA LYS A 291 -9.81 -17.86 3.32
C LYS A 291 -8.82 -17.10 4.19
N PHE A 292 -9.20 -15.91 4.63
CA PHE A 292 -8.42 -15.21 5.66
C PHE A 292 -8.52 -15.99 6.99
N ASN A 293 -7.36 -16.21 7.62
CA ASN A 293 -7.27 -16.84 8.94
C ASN A 293 -7.07 -15.83 10.08
N THR A 294 -6.85 -14.56 9.73
CA THR A 294 -6.67 -13.45 10.66
C THR A 294 -7.47 -12.24 10.18
N VAL A 295 -8.13 -11.54 11.09
CA VAL A 295 -8.69 -10.20 10.83
C VAL A 295 -8.07 -9.22 11.81
N ARG A 296 -7.72 -8.03 11.33
CA ARG A 296 -7.27 -6.90 12.15
C ARG A 296 -8.39 -5.87 12.21
N VAL A 297 -8.94 -5.64 13.40
CA VAL A 297 -10.16 -4.86 13.62
C VAL A 297 -9.78 -3.44 13.99
N ASN A 298 -9.96 -2.51 13.05
CA ASN A 298 -9.57 -1.11 13.18
C ASN A 298 -10.53 -0.31 14.05
N MET A 299 -10.04 0.35 15.10
CA MET A 299 -10.90 1.01 16.09
C MET A 299 -10.40 2.40 16.49
N PHE A 300 -11.36 3.33 16.67
CA PHE A 300 -11.12 4.65 17.27
C PHE A 300 -11.87 4.78 18.60
N PRO A 301 -11.39 4.15 19.68
CA PRO A 301 -12.17 3.96 20.90
C PRO A 301 -12.58 5.27 21.59
N ARG A 302 -11.88 6.40 21.35
CA ARG A 302 -12.17 7.70 21.97
C ARG A 302 -12.55 8.83 21.01
N MET A 303 -12.76 8.56 19.72
CA MET A 303 -13.12 9.60 18.74
C MET A 303 -14.63 9.88 18.66
N GLU A 304 -15.26 10.20 19.79
CA GLU A 304 -16.70 10.56 19.83
C GLU A 304 -17.04 11.81 19.00
N HIS A 305 -16.07 12.72 18.80
CA HIS A 305 -16.31 13.99 18.11
C HIS A 305 -16.59 13.85 16.61
N TRP A 306 -16.19 12.74 15.98
CA TRP A 306 -16.55 12.47 14.58
C TRP A 306 -18.01 12.05 14.42
N ASN A 307 -18.73 11.81 15.53
CA ASN A 307 -20.13 11.37 15.53
C ASN A 307 -20.38 10.12 14.66
N ILE A 308 -19.35 9.28 14.52
CA ILE A 308 -19.40 8.01 13.82
C ILE A 308 -19.80 6.92 14.81
N ASN A 309 -20.94 6.27 14.57
CA ASN A 309 -21.43 5.15 15.37
C ASN A 309 -21.53 3.88 14.51
N ASN A 310 -20.54 3.65 13.65
CA ASN A 310 -20.44 2.46 12.81
C ASN A 310 -19.69 1.34 13.54
N ASN A 311 -20.03 0.09 13.24
CA ASN A 311 -19.30 -1.11 13.68
C ASN A 311 -19.09 -1.22 15.20
N MET A 312 -20.05 -0.73 15.99
CA MET A 312 -19.92 -0.61 17.45
C MET A 312 -19.98 -1.94 18.22
N ASP A 313 -20.46 -3.02 17.59
CA ASP A 313 -20.59 -4.34 18.21
C ASP A 313 -19.25 -5.12 18.16
N LEU A 314 -18.32 -4.72 19.03
CA LEU A 314 -17.01 -5.37 19.12
C LEU A 314 -17.12 -6.84 19.54
N ASP A 315 -17.97 -7.15 20.52
CA ASP A 315 -18.18 -8.51 21.01
C ASP A 315 -18.73 -9.42 19.91
N GLY A 316 -19.72 -8.95 19.14
CA GLY A 316 -20.24 -9.68 17.98
C GLY A 316 -19.15 -9.96 16.95
N ILE A 317 -18.32 -8.96 16.62
CA ILE A 317 -17.20 -9.12 15.67
C ILE A 317 -16.22 -10.18 16.19
N VAL A 318 -15.77 -10.07 17.45
CA VAL A 318 -14.86 -11.03 18.08
C VAL A 318 -15.45 -12.43 18.07
N ASN A 319 -16.70 -12.61 18.48
CA ASN A 319 -17.34 -13.91 18.54
C ASN A 319 -17.52 -14.53 17.14
N ALA A 320 -17.89 -13.74 16.14
CA ALA A 320 -18.13 -14.22 14.78
C ALA A 320 -16.86 -14.79 14.11
N PHE A 321 -15.69 -14.22 14.40
CA PHE A 321 -14.41 -14.72 13.87
C PHE A 321 -13.77 -15.79 14.75
N THR A 322 -13.68 -15.57 16.07
CA THR A 322 -12.97 -16.50 16.96
C THR A 322 -13.69 -17.85 17.08
N SER A 323 -15.02 -17.90 16.99
CA SER A 323 -15.80 -19.16 16.91
C SER A 323 -15.47 -20.02 15.67
N ARG A 324 -14.82 -19.41 14.68
CA ARG A 324 -14.35 -20.04 13.44
C ARG A 324 -12.85 -20.30 13.43
N HIS A 325 -12.19 -20.15 14.59
CA HIS A 325 -10.73 -20.22 14.74
C HIS A 325 -9.97 -19.22 13.88
N VAL A 326 -10.56 -18.05 13.65
CA VAL A 326 -9.91 -16.91 12.97
C VAL A 326 -9.36 -15.98 14.05
N VAL A 327 -8.06 -15.67 13.97
CA VAL A 327 -7.44 -14.72 14.89
C VAL A 327 -8.09 -13.35 14.68
N THR A 328 -8.60 -12.76 15.75
CA THR A 328 -9.18 -11.40 15.76
C THR A 328 -8.22 -10.49 16.51
N MET A 329 -7.43 -9.73 15.75
CA MET A 329 -6.47 -8.77 16.27
C MET A 329 -7.17 -7.43 16.49
N LEU A 330 -7.30 -7.02 17.74
CA LEU A 330 -7.89 -5.74 18.12
C LEU A 330 -6.82 -4.66 18.06
N GLU A 331 -7.02 -3.59 17.28
CA GLU A 331 -6.06 -2.49 17.18
C GLU A 331 -6.65 -1.14 17.62
N ASN A 332 -5.81 -0.30 18.26
CA ASN A 332 -6.15 1.08 18.56
C ASN A 332 -5.47 2.04 17.57
N HIS A 333 -6.30 2.77 16.82
CA HIS A 333 -5.88 3.63 15.72
C HIS A 333 -5.65 5.10 16.12
N ASP A 334 -5.84 5.46 17.40
CA ASP A 334 -5.76 6.85 17.89
C ASP A 334 -4.35 7.47 17.80
N PHE A 335 -3.31 6.65 17.60
CA PHE A 335 -1.90 7.04 17.72
C PHE A 335 -1.09 6.97 16.42
N THR A 336 -1.73 6.81 15.26
CA THR A 336 -1.06 6.83 13.95
C THR A 336 -0.13 8.04 13.80
N GLY A 337 1.18 7.79 13.70
CA GLY A 337 2.23 8.80 13.58
C GLY A 337 2.59 9.55 14.86
N SER A 338 2.14 9.10 16.03
CA SER A 338 2.34 9.80 17.32
C SER A 338 2.55 8.83 18.49
N TYR A 339 2.75 9.37 19.69
CA TYR A 339 2.78 8.60 20.94
C TYR A 339 1.85 9.25 21.96
N PRO A 340 1.21 8.45 22.85
CA PRO A 340 0.46 9.01 23.97
C PRO A 340 1.36 9.86 24.87
N GLY A 341 0.84 10.98 25.37
CA GLY A 341 1.49 11.83 26.37
C GLY A 341 1.14 11.45 27.81
N GLU A 342 1.70 12.17 28.79
CA GLU A 342 1.28 12.06 30.20
C GLU A 342 -0.19 12.47 30.40
N THR A 343 -0.67 13.41 29.59
CA THR A 343 -2.06 13.87 29.55
C THR A 343 -2.64 13.64 28.17
N GLY A 344 -3.94 13.33 28.10
CA GLY A 344 -4.65 13.25 26.83
C GLY A 344 -4.64 14.59 26.10
N ILE A 345 -4.71 14.53 24.78
CA ILE A 345 -4.61 15.70 23.90
C ILE A 345 -5.93 15.85 23.17
N THR A 346 -6.53 17.04 23.25
CA THR A 346 -7.64 17.43 22.37
C THR A 346 -7.10 18.39 21.32
N GLU A 347 -7.16 17.99 20.06
CA GLU A 347 -6.73 18.82 18.94
C GLU A 347 -7.75 19.93 18.63
N SER A 348 -7.33 20.90 17.82
CA SER A 348 -8.19 22.04 17.46
C SER A 348 -9.44 21.65 16.66
N ASP A 349 -9.45 20.49 16.02
CA ASP A 349 -10.61 19.92 15.34
C ASP A 349 -11.58 19.18 16.28
N GLY A 350 -11.20 18.99 17.54
CA GLY A 350 -11.97 18.28 18.56
C GLY A 350 -11.62 16.80 18.72
N SER A 351 -10.67 16.26 17.94
CA SER A 351 -10.16 14.89 18.12
C SER A 351 -9.48 14.75 19.47
N TYR A 352 -9.63 13.57 20.10
CA TYR A 352 -9.05 13.26 21.39
C TYR A 352 -8.19 12.00 21.31
N SER A 353 -6.92 12.13 21.70
CA SER A 353 -6.00 11.02 21.89
C SER A 353 -5.73 10.81 23.37
N MET A 354 -5.76 9.55 23.81
CA MET A 354 -5.60 9.18 25.23
C MET A 354 -4.22 9.52 25.78
N SER A 355 -4.15 9.81 27.09
CA SER A 355 -2.90 9.70 27.85
C SER A 355 -2.41 8.25 27.91
N VAL A 356 -1.14 8.05 28.28
CA VAL A 356 -0.59 6.71 28.56
C VAL A 356 -1.43 5.98 29.61
N ASP A 357 -1.86 6.65 30.68
CA ASP A 357 -2.66 6.03 31.75
C ASP A 357 -4.05 5.59 31.27
N GLU A 358 -4.71 6.40 30.44
CA GLU A 358 -6.01 6.03 29.86
C GLU A 358 -5.88 4.89 28.85
N LEU A 359 -4.83 4.90 28.02
CA LEU A 359 -4.56 3.82 27.07
C LEU A 359 -4.26 2.49 27.78
N LYS A 360 -3.48 2.52 28.86
CA LYS A 360 -3.27 1.34 29.72
C LYS A 360 -4.58 0.83 30.30
N ALA A 361 -5.41 1.73 30.85
CA ALA A 361 -6.70 1.34 31.42
C ALA A 361 -7.63 0.73 30.36
N TYR A 362 -7.65 1.29 29.15
CA TYR A 362 -8.39 0.74 28.01
C TYR A 362 -7.94 -0.68 27.65
N TRP A 363 -6.63 -0.91 27.50
CA TRP A 363 -6.12 -2.24 27.19
C TRP A 363 -6.30 -3.25 28.32
N VAL A 364 -6.21 -2.82 29.58
CA VAL A 364 -6.51 -3.67 30.74
C VAL A 364 -7.99 -4.10 30.75
N ASP A 365 -8.91 -3.22 30.36
CA ASP A 365 -10.34 -3.54 30.26
C ASP A 365 -10.62 -4.58 29.17
N LEU A 366 -10.09 -4.38 27.96
CA LEU A 366 -10.18 -5.37 26.87
C LEU A 366 -9.51 -6.69 27.24
N ALA A 367 -8.31 -6.66 27.81
CA ALA A 367 -7.60 -7.86 28.23
C ALA A 367 -8.34 -8.58 29.36
N THR A 368 -8.97 -7.87 30.30
CA THR A 368 -9.81 -8.50 31.33
C THR A 368 -10.98 -9.25 30.71
N THR A 369 -11.55 -8.70 29.63
CA THR A 369 -12.69 -9.28 28.91
C THR A 369 -12.30 -10.51 28.08
N TYR A 370 -11.19 -10.44 27.35
CA TYR A 370 -10.83 -11.45 26.34
C TYR A 370 -9.65 -12.36 26.68
N LYS A 371 -9.08 -12.28 27.89
CA LYS A 371 -7.89 -13.08 28.25
C LYS A 371 -8.04 -14.59 28.14
N ASP A 372 -9.27 -15.09 28.27
CA ASP A 372 -9.58 -16.52 28.17
C ASP A 372 -9.88 -16.96 26.73
N ASN A 373 -9.78 -16.05 25.75
CA ASN A 373 -9.94 -16.34 24.32
C ASN A 373 -8.58 -16.23 23.59
N PRO A 374 -7.86 -17.34 23.35
CA PRO A 374 -6.56 -17.33 22.68
C PRO A 374 -6.58 -16.75 21.25
N TYR A 375 -7.71 -16.75 20.56
CA TYR A 375 -7.82 -16.17 19.22
C TYR A 375 -7.98 -14.65 19.23
N VAL A 376 -8.07 -13.99 20.39
CA VAL A 376 -7.99 -12.53 20.50
C VAL A 376 -6.54 -12.11 20.70
N TRP A 377 -6.03 -11.27 19.80
CA TRP A 377 -4.70 -10.66 19.90
C TRP A 377 -4.84 -9.15 20.14
N PHE A 378 -3.89 -8.55 20.86
CA PHE A 378 -3.92 -7.12 21.18
C PHE A 378 -2.83 -6.37 20.42
N ASN A 379 -3.19 -5.63 19.38
CA ASN A 379 -2.26 -4.73 18.69
C ASN A 379 -2.36 -3.33 19.29
N ILE A 380 -1.44 -3.04 20.21
CA ILE A 380 -1.72 -2.04 21.24
C ILE A 380 -1.72 -0.59 20.76
N MET A 381 -1.03 -0.29 19.66
CA MET A 381 -1.01 1.02 19.02
C MET A 381 -0.74 0.85 17.53
N ASN A 382 -1.61 1.36 16.68
CA ASN A 382 -1.37 1.46 15.25
C ASN A 382 -0.25 2.47 14.97
N GLU A 383 0.75 2.05 14.19
CA GLU A 383 1.69 2.95 13.49
C GLU A 383 2.30 4.08 14.35
N PRO A 384 2.86 3.81 15.55
CA PRO A 384 3.29 4.87 16.45
C PRO A 384 4.49 5.68 15.91
N GLY A 385 4.57 6.96 16.26
CA GLY A 385 5.73 7.83 16.02
C GLY A 385 6.01 8.29 14.57
N GLN A 386 6.71 9.42 14.44
CA GLN A 386 7.11 10.04 13.17
C GLN A 386 8.46 10.79 13.30
N ALA A 387 9.36 10.68 12.31
CA ALA A 387 10.54 11.54 12.20
C ALA A 387 10.12 12.94 11.76
N GLY A 388 10.65 13.98 12.43
CA GLY A 388 10.43 15.36 12.02
C GLY A 388 9.23 16.06 12.65
N LYS A 389 8.42 15.38 13.48
CA LYS A 389 7.49 16.00 14.44
C LYS A 389 8.06 16.07 15.86
N GLY A 390 9.32 16.50 15.97
CA GLY A 390 9.96 16.81 17.25
C GLY A 390 10.74 15.68 17.94
N TYR A 391 10.82 14.49 17.34
CA TYR A 391 11.69 13.39 17.81
C TYR A 391 12.82 13.10 16.81
N SER A 392 14.05 12.97 17.29
CA SER A 392 15.09 12.24 16.59
C SER A 392 14.77 10.74 16.56
N THR A 393 15.38 9.98 15.65
CA THR A 393 15.21 8.52 15.58
C THR A 393 15.48 7.85 16.92
N SER A 394 16.57 8.22 17.60
CA SER A 394 16.90 7.67 18.92
C SER A 394 15.88 8.00 20.01
N GLU A 395 15.32 9.22 20.01
CA GLU A 395 14.27 9.59 20.97
C GLU A 395 12.96 8.85 20.67
N SER A 396 12.64 8.65 19.38
CA SER A 396 11.48 7.85 18.97
C SER A 396 11.62 6.39 19.42
N ILE A 397 12.80 5.76 19.25
CA ILE A 397 13.06 4.39 19.73
C ILE A 397 12.90 4.29 21.25
N ALA A 398 13.45 5.27 21.99
CA ALA A 398 13.31 5.30 23.45
C ALA A 398 11.85 5.43 23.88
N ARG A 399 11.09 6.32 23.24
CA ARG A 399 9.67 6.53 23.54
C ARG A 399 8.82 5.32 23.15
N TRP A 400 9.11 4.69 22.01
CA TRP A 400 8.48 3.46 21.56
C TRP A 400 8.62 2.38 22.64
N LYS A 401 9.83 2.12 23.13
CA LYS A 401 10.08 1.13 24.19
C LYS A 401 9.28 1.43 25.45
N GLU A 402 9.40 2.65 25.96
CA GLU A 402 8.79 3.08 27.21
C GLU A 402 7.27 2.84 27.23
N VAL A 403 6.57 3.33 26.21
CA VAL A 403 5.10 3.24 26.15
C VAL A 403 4.63 1.79 25.98
N HIS A 404 5.26 1.03 25.08
CA HIS A 404 4.91 -0.38 24.87
C HIS A 404 5.11 -1.17 26.16
N GLU A 405 6.25 -0.99 26.83
CA GLU A 405 6.58 -1.70 28.06
C GLU A 405 5.57 -1.41 29.18
N GLU A 406 5.12 -0.16 29.35
CA GLU A 406 4.09 0.15 30.35
C GLU A 406 2.75 -0.54 30.08
N ILE A 407 2.31 -0.61 28.82
CA ILE A 407 1.04 -1.24 28.43
C ILE A 407 1.15 -2.77 28.55
N ILE A 408 2.23 -3.36 28.06
CA ILE A 408 2.50 -4.80 28.17
C ILE A 408 2.51 -5.21 29.63
N ALA A 409 3.24 -4.48 30.49
CA ALA A 409 3.30 -4.77 31.92
C ALA A 409 1.91 -4.73 32.58
N ALA A 410 1.07 -3.75 32.22
CA ALA A 410 -0.29 -3.62 32.75
C ALA A 410 -1.20 -4.79 32.32
N ILE A 411 -1.14 -5.20 31.05
CA ILE A 411 -1.89 -6.36 30.53
C ILE A 411 -1.42 -7.65 31.20
N ARG A 412 -0.11 -7.86 31.32
CA ARG A 412 0.44 -9.08 31.95
C ARG A 412 0.15 -9.13 33.46
N ALA A 413 0.05 -8.00 34.14
CA ALA A 413 -0.25 -7.94 35.57
C ALA A 413 -1.64 -8.51 35.95
N ILE A 414 -2.60 -8.55 35.03
CA ILE A 414 -3.91 -9.17 35.25
C ILE A 414 -3.97 -10.65 34.84
N GLY A 415 -2.84 -11.22 34.40
CA GLY A 415 -2.69 -12.61 34.01
C GLY A 415 -3.19 -12.92 32.59
N ALA A 416 -3.26 -11.94 31.69
CA ALA A 416 -3.58 -12.19 30.29
C ALA A 416 -2.36 -12.77 29.56
N GLU A 417 -2.55 -13.89 28.86
CA GLU A 417 -1.49 -14.62 28.13
C GLU A 417 -1.60 -14.47 26.59
N ASN A 418 -2.59 -13.72 26.11
CA ASN A 418 -2.80 -13.44 24.68
C ASN A 418 -1.54 -12.89 24.01
N ILE A 419 -1.45 -13.08 22.70
CA ILE A 419 -0.44 -12.42 21.87
C ILE A 419 -0.65 -10.90 21.94
N ILE A 420 0.44 -10.16 22.16
CA ILE A 420 0.47 -8.70 22.08
C ILE A 420 1.32 -8.32 20.87
N VAL A 421 0.74 -7.54 19.96
CA VAL A 421 1.35 -7.13 18.69
C VAL A 421 1.84 -5.69 18.77
N LEU A 422 3.11 -5.46 18.44
CA LEU A 422 3.77 -4.15 18.51
C LEU A 422 4.12 -3.66 17.10
N ASP A 423 3.42 -2.64 16.62
CA ASP A 423 3.78 -1.99 15.36
C ASP A 423 5.09 -1.23 15.52
N GLY A 424 5.93 -1.29 14.48
CA GLY A 424 7.15 -0.49 14.41
C GLY A 424 6.87 1.00 14.43
N HIS A 425 7.89 1.82 14.73
CA HIS A 425 7.71 3.26 14.64
C HIS A 425 7.74 3.78 13.18
N PHE A 426 7.66 5.10 12.97
CA PHE A 426 7.62 5.71 11.62
C PHE A 426 6.42 5.21 10.81
N TYR A 427 5.23 5.40 11.36
CA TYR A 427 4.00 4.90 10.77
C TYR A 427 4.05 3.38 10.48
N GLY A 428 4.65 2.59 11.37
CA GLY A 428 4.83 1.15 11.14
C GLY A 428 5.89 0.77 10.10
N GLN A 429 6.44 1.73 9.34
CA GLN A 429 7.35 1.45 8.22
C GLN A 429 8.83 1.36 8.63
N GLU A 430 9.15 1.75 9.87
CA GLU A 430 10.50 1.85 10.47
C GLU A 430 11.57 2.42 9.51
N GLY A 431 11.21 3.51 8.81
CA GLY A 431 12.12 4.32 8.02
C GLY A 431 12.61 3.61 6.75
N GLY A 432 11.92 2.55 6.33
CA GLY A 432 12.32 1.69 5.22
C GLY A 432 13.69 1.03 5.41
N PHE A 433 14.20 0.95 6.65
CA PHE A 433 15.46 0.31 7.02
C PHE A 433 16.68 0.79 6.21
N ARG A 434 16.74 2.08 5.87
CA ARG A 434 17.77 2.65 4.98
C ARG A 434 19.14 2.75 5.63
N ASN A 435 19.19 2.99 6.94
CA ASN A 435 20.39 3.04 7.77
C ASN A 435 20.53 1.78 8.65
N GLY A 436 19.91 0.66 8.25
CA GLY A 436 19.94 -0.59 9.00
C GLY A 436 19.28 -0.48 10.38
N THR A 437 19.78 -1.25 11.36
CA THR A 437 19.22 -1.37 12.72
C THR A 437 18.97 -0.02 13.40
N SER A 438 19.77 1.00 13.09
CA SER A 438 19.64 2.33 13.70
C SER A 438 18.34 3.06 13.38
N ASP A 439 17.63 2.65 12.32
CA ASP A 439 16.32 3.18 11.94
C ASP A 439 15.15 2.41 12.56
N SER A 440 15.38 1.26 13.22
CA SER A 440 14.30 0.36 13.67
C SER A 440 14.24 0.26 15.19
N ALA A 441 13.08 0.57 15.77
CA ALA A 441 12.83 0.32 17.19
C ALA A 441 12.73 -1.18 17.45
N ILE A 442 12.06 -1.94 16.58
CA ILE A 442 11.90 -3.40 16.73
C ILE A 442 13.26 -4.09 16.84
N LEU A 443 14.19 -3.84 15.91
CA LEU A 443 15.50 -4.50 15.90
C LEU A 443 16.46 -3.96 16.97
N SER A 444 16.25 -2.73 17.43
CA SER A 444 17.07 -2.11 18.47
C SER A 444 16.73 -2.58 19.87
N VAL A 445 15.44 -2.70 20.21
CA VAL A 445 14.98 -2.96 21.60
C VAL A 445 14.01 -4.13 21.74
N GLY A 446 13.55 -4.75 20.64
CA GLY A 446 12.58 -5.85 20.67
C GLY A 446 13.09 -7.08 21.41
N GLU A 447 14.38 -7.41 21.31
CA GLU A 447 14.99 -8.55 22.03
C GLU A 447 14.94 -8.35 23.55
N GLU A 448 15.08 -7.12 24.04
CA GLU A 448 14.95 -6.79 25.47
C GLU A 448 13.51 -7.01 25.96
N LEU A 449 12.52 -6.59 25.16
CA LEU A 449 11.10 -6.79 25.48
C LEU A 449 10.73 -8.27 25.45
N ALA A 450 11.14 -9.00 24.41
CA ALA A 450 10.86 -10.44 24.26
C ALA A 450 11.59 -11.31 25.30
N ALA A 451 12.72 -10.85 25.85
CA ALA A 451 13.37 -11.51 26.99
C ALA A 451 12.63 -11.28 28.31
N THR A 452 11.78 -10.27 28.40
CA THR A 452 11.05 -9.87 29.61
C THR A 452 9.61 -10.36 29.61
N TYR A 453 8.97 -10.38 28.45
CA TYR A 453 7.57 -10.74 28.28
C TYR A 453 7.41 -11.79 27.20
N ASP A 454 6.68 -12.86 27.53
CA ASP A 454 6.31 -13.89 26.56
C ASP A 454 5.22 -13.39 25.60
N ASN A 455 5.08 -14.10 24.47
CA ASN A 455 3.98 -13.93 23.51
C ASN A 455 3.89 -12.51 22.91
N LEU A 456 5.04 -11.94 22.55
CA LEU A 456 5.14 -10.71 21.77
C LEU A 456 5.35 -11.00 20.28
N VAL A 457 4.54 -10.36 19.45
CA VAL A 457 4.70 -10.34 17.99
C VAL A 457 4.98 -8.90 17.57
N PHE A 458 5.90 -8.69 16.65
CA PHE A 458 6.21 -7.38 16.10
C PHE A 458 5.56 -7.24 14.73
N SER A 459 5.25 -6.01 14.32
CA SER A 459 4.52 -5.72 13.09
C SER A 459 5.23 -4.64 12.28
N LEU A 460 5.51 -4.94 11.01
CA LEU A 460 6.04 -4.00 10.02
C LEU A 460 4.94 -3.65 9.00
N HIS A 461 4.80 -2.39 8.63
CA HIS A 461 3.84 -1.92 7.63
C HIS A 461 4.58 -1.60 6.33
N MET A 462 4.10 -2.15 5.21
CA MET A 462 4.84 -2.18 3.95
C MET A 462 4.20 -1.26 2.91
N TYR A 463 4.65 0.01 2.90
CA TYR A 463 4.23 1.02 1.93
C TYR A 463 5.43 1.77 1.32
N GLY A 464 5.26 3.04 0.96
CA GLY A 464 6.17 3.78 0.10
C GLY A 464 7.63 3.87 0.57
N GLU A 465 7.91 3.85 1.86
CA GLU A 465 9.29 3.93 2.36
C GLU A 465 10.16 2.74 1.91
N TRP A 466 9.52 1.60 1.63
CA TRP A 466 10.11 0.36 1.16
C TRP A 466 10.25 0.25 -0.36
N PHE A 467 9.97 1.32 -1.12
CA PHE A 467 10.07 1.30 -2.58
C PHE A 467 11.48 0.86 -3.04
N ASN A 468 11.51 -0.07 -4.01
CA ASN A 468 12.73 -0.77 -4.47
C ASN A 468 13.56 -1.40 -3.34
N GLY A 469 12.94 -1.72 -2.20
CA GLY A 469 13.62 -2.17 -0.99
C GLY A 469 13.67 -3.68 -0.78
N GLN A 470 13.55 -4.51 -1.84
CA GLN A 470 13.47 -5.97 -1.67
C GLN A 470 14.65 -6.55 -0.88
N GLN A 471 15.88 -6.13 -1.19
CA GLN A 471 17.05 -6.60 -0.43
C GLN A 471 17.09 -6.05 1.00
N ARG A 472 16.66 -4.80 1.22
CA ARG A 472 16.55 -4.23 2.57
C ARG A 472 15.54 -5.02 3.40
N LEU A 473 14.40 -5.38 2.80
CA LEU A 473 13.39 -6.20 3.44
C LEU A 473 13.93 -7.58 3.79
N ALA A 474 14.61 -8.26 2.86
CA ALA A 474 15.26 -9.53 3.13
C ALA A 474 16.18 -9.45 4.36
N ASN A 475 17.05 -8.43 4.40
CA ASN A 475 17.97 -8.20 5.51
C ASN A 475 17.24 -7.93 6.84
N TYR A 476 16.18 -7.09 6.81
CA TYR A 476 15.37 -6.78 7.99
C TYR A 476 14.71 -8.04 8.57
N LEU A 477 14.08 -8.85 7.71
CA LEU A 477 13.41 -10.09 8.12
C LEU A 477 14.42 -11.12 8.68
N ASP A 478 15.59 -11.25 8.04
CA ASP A 478 16.65 -12.16 8.48
C ASP A 478 17.26 -11.70 9.83
N GLU A 479 17.44 -10.39 10.03
CA GLU A 479 17.93 -9.84 11.29
C GLU A 479 16.92 -10.05 12.42
N ALA A 480 15.63 -9.77 12.19
CA ALA A 480 14.55 -10.02 13.14
C ALA A 480 14.51 -11.49 13.57
N ALA A 481 14.58 -12.42 12.61
CA ALA A 481 14.61 -13.85 12.87
C ALA A 481 15.85 -14.26 13.68
N SER A 482 17.02 -13.70 13.36
CA SER A 482 18.28 -13.99 14.09
C SER A 482 18.25 -13.55 15.55
N LYS A 483 17.45 -12.51 15.87
CA LYS A 483 17.18 -12.01 17.22
C LYS A 483 16.04 -12.74 17.92
N GLY A 484 15.45 -13.76 17.27
CA GLY A 484 14.32 -14.51 17.82
C GLY A 484 13.04 -13.70 17.96
N LEU A 485 12.82 -12.69 17.11
CA LEU A 485 11.63 -11.84 17.12
C LEU A 485 10.60 -12.41 16.15
N ALA A 486 9.41 -12.77 16.64
CA ALA A 486 8.29 -13.13 15.77
C ALA A 486 7.72 -11.88 15.11
N LEU A 487 7.73 -11.84 13.79
CA LEU A 487 7.35 -10.67 13.00
C LEU A 487 6.22 -11.01 12.04
N ILE A 488 5.30 -10.08 11.84
CA ILE A 488 4.30 -10.07 10.77
C ILE A 488 4.40 -8.78 9.96
N ILE A 489 3.87 -8.80 8.74
CA ILE A 489 3.54 -7.60 7.98
C ILE A 489 2.10 -7.22 8.34
N GLY A 490 1.92 -6.33 9.32
CA GLY A 490 0.60 -5.96 9.87
C GLY A 490 -0.28 -5.21 8.87
N GLU A 491 0.35 -4.54 7.91
CA GLU A 491 -0.32 -3.87 6.81
C GLU A 491 0.52 -3.87 5.53
N TYR A 492 -0.15 -4.01 4.39
CA TYR A 492 0.40 -3.75 3.06
C TYR A 492 -0.72 -3.44 2.07
N GLY A 493 -0.40 -2.70 1.01
CA GLY A 493 -1.33 -2.38 -0.08
C GLY A 493 -0.62 -2.22 -1.41
N GLY A 494 -1.39 -2.25 -2.50
CA GLY A 494 -0.88 -2.08 -3.88
C GLY A 494 -1.90 -1.40 -4.78
N GLY A 495 -1.82 -0.07 -4.88
CA GLY A 495 -2.74 0.77 -5.66
C GLY A 495 -2.07 1.64 -6.72
N ASP A 496 -0.79 1.95 -6.52
CA ASP A 496 0.04 2.71 -7.44
C ASP A 496 1.34 1.95 -7.77
N SER A 497 2.18 2.53 -8.63
CA SER A 497 3.47 1.93 -9.03
C SER A 497 4.39 1.66 -7.82
N GLN A 498 4.37 2.52 -6.81
CA GLN A 498 5.26 2.45 -5.66
C GLN A 498 4.85 1.32 -4.73
N THR A 499 3.61 1.31 -4.29
CA THR A 499 3.02 0.31 -3.38
C THR A 499 2.88 -1.06 -4.04
N THR A 500 2.62 -1.12 -5.35
CA THR A 500 2.65 -2.36 -6.14
C THR A 500 4.04 -3.00 -6.15
N ASN A 501 5.10 -2.20 -6.33
CA ASN A 501 6.50 -2.66 -6.25
C ASN A 501 6.83 -3.21 -4.85
N VAL A 502 6.43 -2.48 -3.82
CA VAL A 502 6.64 -2.86 -2.42
C VAL A 502 5.91 -4.17 -2.09
N THR A 503 4.65 -4.31 -2.51
CA THR A 503 3.86 -5.54 -2.30
C THR A 503 4.47 -6.74 -3.01
N ALA A 504 4.95 -6.58 -4.26
CA ALA A 504 5.65 -7.66 -4.96
C ALA A 504 6.92 -8.10 -4.22
N ALA A 505 7.73 -7.15 -3.77
CA ALA A 505 8.91 -7.42 -2.95
C ALA A 505 8.54 -8.12 -1.62
N MET A 506 7.47 -7.66 -0.96
CA MET A 506 6.96 -8.27 0.27
C MET A 506 6.58 -9.72 0.07
N PHE A 507 5.78 -10.06 -0.95
CA PHE A 507 5.46 -11.47 -1.24
C PHE A 507 6.72 -12.30 -1.54
N ASN A 508 7.67 -11.75 -2.30
CA ASN A 508 8.91 -12.45 -2.63
C ASN A 508 9.77 -12.75 -1.41
N GLU A 509 9.79 -11.90 -0.38
CA GLU A 509 10.65 -12.10 0.79
C GLU A 509 9.92 -12.73 1.99
N ALA A 510 8.67 -12.34 2.26
CA ALA A 510 7.91 -12.79 3.43
C ALA A 510 7.38 -14.22 3.27
N VAL A 511 6.93 -14.63 2.08
CA VAL A 511 6.35 -15.96 1.85
C VAL A 511 7.36 -17.06 2.12
N GLN A 512 8.56 -16.94 1.54
CA GLN A 512 9.63 -17.94 1.70
C GLN A 512 10.22 -17.99 3.12
N ARG A 513 10.03 -16.91 3.90
CA ARG A 513 10.45 -16.81 5.31
C ARG A 513 9.35 -17.18 6.30
N HIS A 514 8.17 -17.58 5.82
CA HIS A 514 7.03 -17.90 6.69
C HIS A 514 6.65 -16.72 7.61
N VAL A 515 6.71 -15.49 7.08
CA VAL A 515 6.28 -14.27 7.78
C VAL A 515 4.81 -14.03 7.46
N GLY A 516 3.99 -13.83 8.50
CA GLY A 516 2.56 -13.51 8.35
C GLY A 516 2.36 -12.14 7.71
N ARG A 517 1.20 -11.90 7.09
CA ARG A 517 0.87 -10.67 6.37
C ARG A 517 -0.62 -10.40 6.31
N LEU A 518 -1.01 -9.14 6.52
CA LEU A 518 -2.41 -8.70 6.54
C LEU A 518 -2.61 -7.56 5.54
N VAL A 519 -3.52 -7.74 4.58
CA VAL A 519 -3.77 -6.74 3.54
C VAL A 519 -4.61 -5.59 4.09
N TRP A 520 -4.31 -4.38 3.65
CA TRP A 520 -5.15 -3.20 3.80
C TRP A 520 -5.90 -2.95 2.48
N ALA A 521 -7.24 -2.98 2.41
CA ALA A 521 -8.22 -3.34 3.44
C ALA A 521 -9.52 -3.93 2.84
N TRP A 522 -10.44 -4.41 3.68
CA TRP A 522 -11.67 -5.10 3.22
C TRP A 522 -12.67 -4.21 2.47
N GLU A 523 -12.89 -2.95 2.88
CA GLU A 523 -14.00 -2.13 2.36
C GLU A 523 -13.77 -1.54 0.97
N GLY A 524 -12.53 -1.14 0.64
CA GLY A 524 -12.21 -0.40 -0.58
C GLY A 524 -12.69 1.06 -0.54
N GLU A 525 -12.17 1.89 0.35
CA GLU A 525 -12.46 3.35 0.37
C GLU A 525 -11.23 4.19 -0.02
N ASP A 526 -10.14 3.52 -0.41
CA ASP A 526 -8.89 4.14 -0.83
C ASP A 526 -8.36 3.50 -2.13
N GLN A 527 -7.06 3.61 -2.38
CA GLN A 527 -6.45 3.09 -3.62
C GLN A 527 -6.10 1.60 -3.58
N PHE A 528 -6.24 0.92 -2.43
CA PHE A 528 -5.76 -0.45 -2.22
C PHE A 528 -6.85 -1.50 -2.47
N ASP A 529 -7.47 -1.40 -3.63
CA ASP A 529 -8.62 -2.22 -4.00
C ASP A 529 -8.27 -3.70 -4.12
N LEU A 530 -9.16 -4.57 -3.63
CA LEU A 530 -9.12 -6.02 -3.85
C LEU A 530 -9.89 -6.43 -5.12
N THR A 531 -10.88 -5.64 -5.53
CA THR A 531 -11.67 -5.86 -6.74
C THR A 531 -11.49 -4.72 -7.74
N ALA A 532 -11.64 -5.00 -9.03
CA ALA A 532 -11.49 -4.02 -10.11
C ALA A 532 -12.80 -3.80 -10.85
N ASN A 533 -13.00 -2.56 -11.33
CA ASN A 533 -14.21 -2.13 -12.03
C ASN A 533 -15.48 -2.24 -11.17
N THR A 534 -15.34 -2.04 -9.87
CA THR A 534 -16.43 -2.08 -8.87
C THR A 534 -16.62 -0.68 -8.28
N THR A 535 -17.58 -0.52 -7.38
CA THR A 535 -17.97 0.82 -6.89
C THR A 535 -16.96 1.34 -5.87
N LYS A 536 -16.42 0.43 -5.07
CA LYS A 536 -15.55 0.72 -3.93
C LYS A 536 -14.22 -0.04 -4.05
N GLY A 537 -14.20 -1.21 -4.68
CA GLY A 537 -12.96 -2.01 -4.78
C GLY A 537 -12.80 -2.96 -3.59
N GLY A 538 -13.78 -3.05 -2.71
CA GLY A 538 -13.76 -3.92 -1.53
C GLY A 538 -13.77 -5.41 -1.86
N GLY A 539 -13.30 -6.23 -0.91
CA GLY A 539 -13.27 -7.68 -1.05
C GLY A 539 -14.66 -8.33 -1.11
N TRP A 540 -15.70 -7.63 -0.63
CA TRP A 540 -17.10 -8.07 -0.69
C TRP A 540 -17.71 -7.94 -2.09
N GLU A 541 -17.11 -7.14 -3.00
CA GLU A 541 -17.62 -6.92 -4.35
C GLU A 541 -17.17 -7.99 -5.37
N VAL A 542 -16.63 -9.13 -4.90
CA VAL A 542 -16.26 -10.25 -5.77
C VAL A 542 -17.48 -10.79 -6.53
N ASP A 543 -17.29 -11.10 -7.80
CA ASP A 543 -18.36 -11.60 -8.67
C ASP A 543 -18.74 -13.07 -8.41
N LYS A 544 -18.02 -13.74 -7.52
CA LYS A 544 -18.24 -15.14 -7.14
C LYS A 544 -18.00 -15.37 -5.65
N LEU A 545 -18.94 -16.08 -5.03
CA LEU A 545 -18.91 -16.51 -3.63
C LEU A 545 -19.01 -18.05 -3.50
N ASP A 546 -18.88 -18.78 -4.61
CA ASP A 546 -18.96 -20.25 -4.65
C ASP A 546 -17.62 -20.94 -4.38
N GLY A 547 -16.61 -20.19 -3.93
CA GLY A 547 -15.23 -20.66 -3.71
C GLY A 547 -14.42 -20.82 -5.00
N SER A 548 -14.98 -20.54 -6.18
CA SER A 548 -14.20 -20.43 -7.41
C SER A 548 -13.54 -19.06 -7.51
N ARG A 549 -12.42 -18.98 -8.23
CA ARG A 549 -11.67 -17.72 -8.40
C ARG A 549 -12.58 -16.63 -9.02
N PRO A 550 -12.76 -15.48 -8.36
CA PRO A 550 -13.45 -14.33 -8.93
C PRO A 550 -12.77 -13.82 -10.21
N THR A 551 -13.53 -13.27 -11.15
CA THR A 551 -12.96 -12.73 -12.39
C THR A 551 -12.70 -11.23 -12.36
N ASN A 552 -13.23 -10.54 -11.34
CA ASN A 552 -13.10 -9.11 -11.14
C ASN A 552 -12.07 -8.72 -10.06
N LEU A 553 -11.03 -9.53 -9.84
CA LEU A 553 -9.96 -9.17 -8.91
C LEU A 553 -9.10 -8.05 -9.48
N SER A 554 -8.66 -7.12 -8.63
CA SER A 554 -7.57 -6.20 -8.95
C SER A 554 -6.23 -6.95 -9.05
N TRP A 555 -5.14 -6.23 -9.35
CA TRP A 555 -3.81 -6.84 -9.27
C TRP A 555 -3.49 -7.27 -7.82
N LEU A 556 -3.73 -6.40 -6.84
CA LEU A 556 -3.53 -6.69 -5.42
C LEU A 556 -4.40 -7.87 -4.97
N GLY A 557 -5.71 -7.81 -5.25
CA GLY A 557 -6.65 -8.87 -4.89
C GLY A 557 -6.31 -10.20 -5.53
N SER A 558 -5.72 -10.22 -6.73
CA SER A 558 -5.21 -11.44 -7.35
C SER A 558 -4.07 -12.06 -6.53
N GLN A 559 -3.10 -11.27 -6.06
CA GLN A 559 -1.99 -11.79 -5.25
C GLN A 559 -2.49 -12.31 -3.90
N VAL A 560 -3.39 -11.57 -3.25
CA VAL A 560 -3.99 -11.93 -1.96
C VAL A 560 -4.80 -13.22 -2.09
N TRP A 561 -5.65 -13.31 -3.11
CA TRP A 561 -6.44 -14.52 -3.38
C TRP A 561 -5.53 -15.73 -3.57
N ASP A 562 -4.51 -15.59 -4.40
CA ASP A 562 -3.57 -16.66 -4.70
C ASP A 562 -2.77 -17.10 -3.48
N ASP A 563 -2.35 -16.16 -2.63
CA ASP A 563 -1.68 -16.51 -1.37
C ASP A 563 -2.61 -17.27 -0.44
N ASN A 564 -3.83 -16.79 -0.21
CA ASN A 564 -4.79 -17.45 0.68
C ASN A 564 -5.22 -18.84 0.17
N HIS A 565 -5.20 -19.04 -1.15
CA HIS A 565 -5.55 -20.31 -1.80
C HIS A 565 -4.35 -21.23 -2.06
N ASN A 566 -3.14 -20.83 -1.65
CA ASN A 566 -1.89 -21.55 -1.90
C ASN A 566 -1.63 -21.82 -3.40
N THR A 567 -2.03 -20.87 -4.25
CA THR A 567 -1.81 -20.86 -5.70
C THR A 567 -0.85 -19.76 -6.17
N LEU A 568 -0.32 -18.95 -5.24
CA LEU A 568 0.66 -17.90 -5.53
C LEU A 568 1.92 -18.46 -6.18
N THR A 569 2.32 -17.86 -7.30
CA THR A 569 3.57 -18.17 -7.99
C THR A 569 4.62 -17.14 -7.63
N LEU A 570 5.78 -17.60 -7.14
CA LEU A 570 6.94 -16.76 -6.86
C LEU A 570 8.03 -16.92 -7.94
N PRO A 571 8.78 -15.85 -8.28
CA PRO A 571 8.59 -14.50 -7.77
C PRO A 571 7.35 -13.81 -8.37
N VAL A 572 6.68 -12.98 -7.59
CA VAL A 572 5.69 -12.01 -8.09
C VAL A 572 6.45 -11.03 -8.98
N THR A 573 6.08 -10.99 -10.26
CA THR A 573 6.71 -10.13 -11.27
C THR A 573 5.75 -9.03 -11.72
N LEU A 574 6.32 -7.86 -12.03
CA LEU A 574 5.56 -6.71 -12.52
C LEU A 574 5.81 -6.50 -14.02
N ASN A 575 4.76 -6.12 -14.74
CA ASN A 575 4.89 -5.64 -16.11
C ASN A 575 5.37 -4.18 -16.07
N LEU A 576 6.67 -3.98 -16.29
CA LEU A 576 7.32 -2.67 -16.25
C LEU A 576 7.41 -2.03 -17.66
N PRO A 577 7.46 -0.68 -17.76
CA PRO A 577 7.34 0.28 -16.67
C PRO A 577 5.87 0.49 -16.26
N VAL A 578 5.62 0.67 -14.96
CA VAL A 578 4.27 1.01 -14.46
C VAL A 578 4.15 2.53 -14.41
N MET A 579 3.50 3.11 -15.41
CA MET A 579 3.06 4.52 -15.43
C MET A 579 1.54 4.55 -15.58
N VAL A 580 0.87 5.39 -14.79
CA VAL A 580 -0.60 5.50 -14.79
C VAL A 580 -1.04 6.95 -14.97
N ASN A 581 -2.23 7.14 -15.57
CA ASN A 581 -2.90 8.44 -15.71
C ASN A 581 -2.01 9.55 -16.31
N GLY A 582 -1.14 9.21 -17.29
CA GLY A 582 -0.33 10.20 -17.99
C GLY A 582 -1.11 11.15 -18.90
N SER A 583 -2.39 10.84 -19.17
CA SER A 583 -3.32 11.73 -19.88
C SER A 583 -4.08 12.68 -18.95
N PHE A 584 -3.97 12.53 -17.62
CA PHE A 584 -4.65 13.36 -16.61
C PHE A 584 -6.20 13.38 -16.68
N GLU A 585 -6.80 12.44 -17.43
CA GLU A 585 -8.25 12.34 -17.57
C GLU A 585 -8.93 11.88 -16.27
N ASP A 586 -8.18 11.18 -15.42
CA ASP A 586 -8.56 10.85 -14.04
C ASP A 586 -8.01 11.88 -13.03
N GLY A 587 -7.83 13.14 -13.46
CA GLY A 587 -7.27 14.18 -12.61
C GLY A 587 -5.78 13.98 -12.35
N LEU A 588 -5.33 14.21 -11.11
CA LEU A 588 -3.93 14.02 -10.70
C LEU A 588 -3.71 12.68 -9.98
N THR A 589 -4.65 11.72 -10.08
CA THR A 589 -4.50 10.38 -9.48
C THR A 589 -3.17 9.75 -9.89
N GLY A 590 -2.40 9.27 -8.91
CA GLY A 590 -1.07 8.69 -9.11
C GLY A 590 0.06 9.68 -9.39
N TRP A 591 -0.19 11.00 -9.37
CA TRP A 591 0.82 12.04 -9.56
C TRP A 591 1.00 12.86 -8.28
N GLN A 592 2.22 12.90 -7.77
CA GLN A 592 2.58 13.66 -6.58
C GLN A 592 2.67 15.15 -6.87
N ASN A 593 2.18 15.96 -5.93
CA ASN A 593 2.33 17.40 -5.96
C ASN A 593 3.59 17.80 -5.18
N TRP A 594 4.62 18.28 -5.88
CA TRP A 594 5.85 18.78 -5.29
C TRP A 594 5.87 20.31 -5.20
N SER A 595 4.69 20.90 -4.97
CA SER A 595 4.35 22.33 -4.92
C SER A 595 3.71 22.84 -6.22
N ARG A 596 2.57 23.53 -6.08
CA ARG A 596 1.84 24.24 -7.15
C ARG A 596 1.33 23.38 -8.32
N ALA A 597 1.35 22.04 -8.23
CA ALA A 597 0.70 21.21 -9.24
C ALA A 597 -0.83 21.37 -9.14
N GLU A 598 -1.47 21.64 -10.29
CA GLU A 598 -2.91 21.83 -10.40
C GLU A 598 -3.46 21.07 -11.62
N LEU A 599 -4.72 20.65 -11.53
CA LEU A 599 -5.45 20.11 -12.68
C LEU A 599 -6.09 21.28 -13.45
N ALA A 600 -5.76 21.41 -14.73
CA ALA A 600 -6.44 22.35 -15.61
C ALA A 600 -7.44 21.62 -16.50
N THR A 601 -8.64 22.18 -16.68
CA THR A 601 -9.74 21.58 -17.44
C THR A 601 -10.06 22.41 -18.69
N GLY A 602 -10.41 21.74 -19.79
CA GLY A 602 -10.75 22.41 -21.05
C GLY A 602 -9.57 23.02 -21.80
N VAL A 603 -8.34 22.66 -21.42
CA VAL A 603 -7.09 23.24 -21.96
C VAL A 603 -6.07 22.19 -22.42
N GLY A 604 -6.36 20.91 -22.18
CA GLY A 604 -5.58 19.78 -22.70
C GLY A 604 -5.50 19.78 -24.22
N ILE A 605 -4.67 18.90 -24.79
CA ILE A 605 -4.39 18.92 -26.23
C ILE A 605 -5.66 18.75 -27.07
N ASP A 606 -6.63 17.99 -26.56
CA ASP A 606 -7.93 17.73 -27.18
C ASP A 606 -9.08 18.49 -26.50
N ASN A 607 -8.80 19.64 -25.87
CA ASN A 607 -9.70 20.39 -24.97
C ASN A 607 -10.13 19.59 -23.73
N SER A 608 -9.29 18.66 -23.30
CA SER A 608 -9.51 17.79 -22.15
C SER A 608 -8.82 18.33 -20.89
N LYS A 609 -8.42 17.45 -19.96
CA LYS A 609 -7.68 17.82 -18.76
C LYS A 609 -6.17 17.86 -19.04
N ALA A 610 -5.41 18.60 -18.24
CA ALA A 610 -3.95 18.65 -18.31
C ALA A 610 -3.33 18.97 -16.95
N PHE A 611 -2.09 18.54 -16.75
CA PHE A 611 -1.27 18.95 -15.62
C PHE A 611 -0.82 20.39 -15.81
N LYS A 612 -1.02 21.24 -14.81
CA LYS A 612 -0.64 22.65 -14.83
C LYS A 612 0.29 22.99 -13.66
N VAL A 613 1.36 23.71 -13.95
CA VAL A 613 2.09 24.50 -12.96
C VAL A 613 1.86 25.97 -13.25
N PRO A 614 1.13 26.72 -12.41
CA PRO A 614 0.80 28.12 -12.67
C PRO A 614 2.02 29.03 -12.51
N ALA A 615 1.93 30.21 -13.13
CA ALA A 615 2.84 31.34 -12.90
C ALA A 615 2.88 31.76 -11.42
N GLY A 616 3.92 32.51 -11.05
CA GLY A 616 4.11 33.11 -9.72
C GLY A 616 5.04 32.34 -8.77
N GLY A 617 5.89 31.44 -9.29
CA GLY A 617 6.93 30.75 -8.53
C GLY A 617 7.31 29.39 -9.11
N ALA A 618 8.36 28.79 -8.53
CA ALA A 618 8.78 27.43 -8.86
C ALA A 618 7.84 26.37 -8.27
N GLY A 619 7.65 25.27 -8.99
CA GLY A 619 6.83 24.14 -8.56
C GLY A 619 6.74 23.04 -9.61
N GLY A 620 6.03 21.98 -9.29
CA GLY A 620 5.90 20.83 -10.15
C GLY A 620 5.30 19.62 -9.44
N GLY A 621 5.50 18.47 -10.07
CA GLY A 621 5.06 17.18 -9.56
C GLY A 621 5.64 16.05 -10.39
N GLY A 622 5.28 14.82 -10.04
CA GLY A 622 5.77 13.66 -10.77
C GLY A 622 5.16 12.35 -10.32
N GLN A 623 5.56 11.29 -10.99
CA GLN A 623 5.12 9.94 -10.68
C GLN A 623 6.36 9.05 -10.53
N PHE A 624 6.47 8.37 -9.39
CA PHE A 624 7.47 7.31 -9.22
C PHE A 624 7.17 6.16 -10.16
N VAL A 625 8.20 5.59 -10.77
CA VAL A 625 8.07 4.49 -11.72
C VAL A 625 9.14 3.45 -11.41
N THR A 626 8.80 2.18 -11.62
CA THR A 626 9.81 1.11 -11.60
C THR A 626 10.26 0.84 -13.02
N VAL A 627 11.56 0.88 -13.24
CA VAL A 627 12.23 0.57 -14.52
C VAL A 627 13.28 -0.52 -14.29
N LYS A 628 13.63 -1.23 -15.34
CA LYS A 628 14.68 -2.25 -15.31
C LYS A 628 16.05 -1.56 -15.44
N PRO A 629 17.11 -2.10 -14.81
CA PRO A 629 18.48 -1.73 -15.14
C PRO A 629 18.82 -2.03 -16.61
N ASN A 630 19.82 -1.35 -17.16
CA ASN A 630 20.38 -1.64 -18.49
C ASN A 630 19.34 -1.67 -19.63
N THR A 631 18.23 -0.95 -19.46
CA THR A 631 17.05 -1.06 -20.32
C THR A 631 16.76 0.29 -20.97
N THR A 632 16.46 0.25 -22.27
CA THR A 632 16.17 1.46 -23.03
C THR A 632 14.69 1.78 -22.95
N TYR A 633 14.39 3.05 -22.70
CA TYR A 633 13.04 3.59 -22.60
C TYR A 633 12.87 4.80 -23.51
N THR A 634 11.63 5.03 -23.92
CA THR A 634 11.19 6.25 -24.57
C THR A 634 10.20 6.97 -23.68
N LEU A 635 10.52 8.20 -23.30
CA LEU A 635 9.58 9.13 -22.68
C LEU A 635 9.05 10.08 -23.76
N THR A 636 7.73 10.13 -23.90
CA THR A 636 7.01 11.08 -24.74
C THR A 636 6.19 12.01 -23.86
N VAL A 637 6.23 13.31 -24.15
CA VAL A 637 5.49 14.34 -23.42
C VAL A 637 4.94 15.38 -24.40
N TRP A 638 3.68 15.80 -24.21
CA TRP A 638 3.19 17.04 -24.80
C TRP A 638 3.27 18.17 -23.79
N GLY A 639 3.76 19.33 -24.22
CA GLY A 639 3.87 20.50 -23.35
C GLY A 639 3.76 21.82 -24.10
N LYS A 640 3.33 22.85 -23.36
CA LYS A 640 3.36 24.26 -23.78
C LYS A 640 3.48 25.19 -22.58
N VAL A 641 3.89 26.43 -22.85
CA VAL A 641 3.93 27.51 -21.86
C VAL A 641 2.98 28.65 -22.21
N SER A 642 2.55 29.46 -21.25
CA SER A 642 1.60 30.56 -21.53
C SER A 642 2.23 31.80 -22.19
N GLY A 643 3.56 31.86 -22.28
CA GLY A 643 4.30 33.02 -22.81
C GLY A 643 5.78 32.71 -22.99
N ALA A 644 6.57 33.74 -23.34
CA ALA A 644 8.02 33.60 -23.50
C ALA A 644 8.71 33.42 -22.14
N ILE A 645 9.72 32.55 -22.11
CA ILE A 645 10.61 32.35 -20.95
C ILE A 645 11.85 33.22 -21.17
N GLU A 646 12.10 34.17 -20.26
CA GLU A 646 13.30 35.03 -20.33
C GLU A 646 14.47 34.51 -19.49
N ALA A 647 14.17 33.76 -18.42
CA ALA A 647 15.13 33.09 -17.53
C ALA A 647 14.48 31.82 -16.95
N ASP A 648 15.29 30.91 -16.40
CA ASP A 648 14.87 29.63 -15.81
C ASP A 648 14.27 28.64 -16.82
N THR A 649 13.57 27.60 -16.34
CA THR A 649 13.10 26.49 -17.20
C THR A 649 11.65 26.08 -16.93
N ALA A 650 11.07 25.41 -17.92
CA ALA A 650 9.78 24.73 -17.83
C ALA A 650 9.95 23.36 -18.49
N ASP A 651 10.12 22.33 -17.66
CA ASP A 651 10.63 21.04 -18.07
C ASP A 651 9.66 19.92 -17.71
N ALA A 652 9.69 18.86 -18.51
CA ALA A 652 9.29 17.54 -18.08
C ALA A 652 10.42 16.55 -18.38
N GLY A 653 10.47 15.42 -17.70
CA GLY A 653 11.57 14.50 -17.93
C GLY A 653 11.47 13.21 -17.14
N PHE A 654 12.51 12.39 -17.30
CA PHE A 654 12.73 11.21 -16.50
C PHE A 654 14.00 11.40 -15.68
N GLN A 655 14.01 10.89 -14.46
CA GLN A 655 15.22 10.84 -13.67
C GLN A 655 15.29 9.56 -12.85
N TYR A 656 16.50 9.14 -12.53
CA TYR A 656 16.72 8.02 -11.63
C TYR A 656 17.99 8.16 -10.79
N ARG A 657 17.98 7.52 -9.62
CA ARG A 657 19.15 7.36 -8.75
C ARG A 657 19.92 6.08 -9.13
N PRO A 658 21.23 6.17 -9.42
CA PRO A 658 22.05 4.98 -9.70
C PRO A 658 22.12 4.02 -8.52
N THR A 659 22.28 4.55 -7.30
CA THR A 659 22.31 3.77 -6.04
C THR A 659 21.36 4.39 -5.02
N GLU A 660 21.00 3.63 -3.98
CA GLU A 660 20.09 4.13 -2.94
C GLU A 660 20.70 5.27 -2.12
N GLN A 661 22.03 5.29 -2.03
CA GLN A 661 22.83 6.29 -1.32
C GLN A 661 23.11 7.51 -2.19
N SER A 662 22.81 7.48 -3.49
CA SER A 662 23.05 8.62 -4.38
C SER A 662 22.22 9.82 -3.90
N PRO A 663 22.84 10.97 -3.57
CA PRO A 663 22.12 12.20 -3.27
C PRO A 663 21.34 12.70 -4.49
N ASP A 664 20.37 13.59 -4.28
CA ASP A 664 19.55 14.13 -5.38
C ASP A 664 20.35 14.90 -6.44
N SER A 665 21.52 15.42 -6.06
CA SER A 665 22.47 16.04 -6.97
C SER A 665 23.11 15.07 -7.97
N GLU A 666 23.14 13.77 -7.66
CA GLU A 666 23.74 12.71 -8.50
C GLU A 666 22.69 11.94 -9.31
N GLN A 667 21.43 12.35 -9.25
CA GLN A 667 20.39 11.77 -10.10
C GLN A 667 20.73 11.99 -11.58
N ILE A 668 20.60 10.93 -12.36
CA ILE A 668 20.71 10.99 -13.81
C ILE A 668 19.38 11.48 -14.36
N LYS A 669 19.40 12.58 -15.12
CA LYS A 669 18.20 13.28 -15.62
C LYS A 669 18.18 13.33 -17.14
N PHE A 670 17.00 13.11 -17.71
CA PHE A 670 16.71 13.23 -19.14
C PHE A 670 15.59 14.24 -19.30
N ILE A 671 15.93 15.42 -19.81
CA ILE A 671 15.10 16.62 -19.71
C ILE A 671 14.52 16.99 -21.08
N LEU A 672 13.21 17.29 -21.10
CA LEU A 672 12.47 17.86 -22.21
C LEU A 672 12.01 19.27 -21.80
N SER A 673 12.69 20.31 -22.28
CA SER A 673 12.33 21.70 -22.00
C SER A 673 11.25 22.22 -22.93
N PHE A 674 10.34 23.07 -22.46
CA PHE A 674 9.24 23.65 -23.22
C PHE A 674 9.27 25.19 -23.16
N ASP A 675 9.27 25.81 -24.34
CA ASP A 675 9.41 27.26 -24.54
C ASP A 675 8.39 27.82 -25.56
N SER A 676 7.52 26.96 -26.08
CA SER A 676 6.51 27.29 -27.09
C SER A 676 5.14 27.56 -26.45
N THR A 677 4.43 28.56 -26.97
CA THR A 677 3.02 28.81 -26.62
C THR A 677 2.04 27.84 -27.28
N GLU A 678 2.47 27.16 -28.34
CA GLU A 678 1.73 26.07 -28.97
C GLU A 678 2.10 24.73 -28.34
N TRP A 679 1.16 23.78 -28.33
CA TRP A 679 1.42 22.40 -27.92
C TRP A 679 2.52 21.78 -28.79
N THR A 680 3.59 21.32 -28.14
CA THR A 680 4.68 20.61 -28.80
C THR A 680 4.82 19.21 -28.21
N LYS A 681 4.93 18.21 -29.09
CA LYS A 681 5.31 16.85 -28.69
C LYS A 681 6.83 16.79 -28.64
N LYS A 682 7.38 16.37 -27.51
CA LYS A 682 8.80 16.07 -27.36
C LYS A 682 8.99 14.62 -26.91
N GLU A 683 10.11 14.04 -27.31
CA GLU A 683 10.47 12.67 -27.03
C GLU A 683 11.95 12.60 -26.64
N ILE A 684 12.28 11.77 -25.67
CA ILE A 684 13.65 11.41 -25.32
C ILE A 684 13.77 9.89 -25.19
N ILE A 685 14.80 9.35 -25.82
CA ILE A 685 15.21 7.95 -25.69
C ILE A 685 16.41 7.91 -24.76
N PHE A 686 16.39 7.04 -23.77
CA PHE A 686 17.47 6.88 -22.81
C PHE A 686 17.62 5.44 -22.36
N THR A 687 18.81 5.07 -21.89
CA THR A 687 19.10 3.76 -21.32
C THR A 687 19.44 3.92 -19.85
N THR A 688 18.78 3.14 -18.99
CA THR A 688 19.08 3.09 -17.56
C THR A 688 20.43 2.42 -17.31
N GLY A 689 21.09 2.82 -16.22
CA GLY A 689 22.36 2.24 -15.80
C GLY A 689 22.23 0.80 -15.30
N PRO A 690 23.36 0.18 -14.90
CA PRO A 690 23.40 -1.20 -14.40
C PRO A 690 22.66 -1.39 -13.07
N SER A 691 22.31 -0.30 -12.41
CA SER A 691 21.47 -0.27 -11.21
C SER A 691 20.50 0.91 -11.29
N VAL A 692 19.31 0.71 -10.72
CA VAL A 692 18.30 1.76 -10.55
C VAL A 692 17.67 1.59 -9.17
N ALA A 693 17.98 2.52 -8.28
CA ALA A 693 17.48 2.52 -6.90
C ALA A 693 16.14 3.22 -6.74
N GLY A 694 15.83 4.16 -7.63
CA GLY A 694 14.58 4.91 -7.64
C GLY A 694 14.48 5.71 -8.92
N ALA A 695 13.31 5.72 -9.54
CA ALA A 695 13.07 6.47 -10.76
C ALA A 695 11.73 7.19 -10.69
N ASN A 696 11.65 8.34 -11.35
CA ASN A 696 10.41 9.08 -11.49
C ASN A 696 10.37 9.82 -12.82
N VAL A 697 9.16 9.99 -13.33
CA VAL A 697 8.88 11.01 -14.34
C VAL A 697 8.50 12.28 -13.61
N PHE A 698 9.04 13.42 -14.04
CA PHE A 698 8.83 14.71 -13.42
C PHE A 698 8.28 15.74 -14.40
N ILE A 699 7.56 16.70 -13.85
CA ILE A 699 7.14 17.96 -14.47
C ILE A 699 7.58 19.05 -13.50
N TRP A 700 8.46 19.95 -13.93
CA TRP A 700 9.01 20.99 -13.07
C TRP A 700 9.14 22.31 -13.82
N LYS A 701 8.67 23.39 -13.20
CA LYS A 701 8.79 24.74 -13.74
C LYS A 701 9.42 25.64 -12.69
N SER A 702 10.56 26.24 -13.02
CA SER A 702 11.18 27.34 -12.27
C SER A 702 10.83 28.70 -12.85
N ALA A 703 10.49 28.80 -14.14
CA ALA A 703 10.10 30.06 -14.78
C ALA A 703 8.84 30.69 -14.14
N GLU A 704 9.02 31.82 -13.44
CA GLU A 704 7.94 32.43 -12.65
C GLU A 704 6.86 33.11 -13.51
N GLY A 705 7.23 33.63 -14.67
CA GLY A 705 6.35 34.48 -15.50
C GLY A 705 5.32 33.75 -16.35
N VAL A 706 5.35 32.41 -16.39
CA VAL A 706 4.53 31.60 -17.29
C VAL A 706 3.86 30.44 -16.56
N ASP A 707 2.71 30.00 -17.08
CA ASP A 707 2.14 28.69 -16.78
C ASP A 707 2.89 27.64 -17.63
N LEU A 708 3.13 26.45 -17.07
CA LEU A 708 3.47 25.25 -17.82
C LEU A 708 2.25 24.33 -17.85
N LEU A 709 1.84 23.89 -19.04
CA LEU A 709 0.85 22.84 -19.22
C LEU A 709 1.50 21.61 -19.85
N VAL A 710 1.21 20.44 -19.30
CA VAL A 710 1.70 19.15 -19.74
C VAL A 710 0.55 18.17 -19.87
N ASP A 711 0.57 17.36 -20.92
CA ASP A 711 -0.48 16.39 -21.25
C ASP A 711 0.13 15.17 -21.96
N ASN A 712 -0.61 14.05 -21.99
CA ASN A 712 -0.27 12.81 -22.68
C ASN A 712 1.19 12.36 -22.47
N VAL A 713 1.57 12.21 -21.21
CA VAL A 713 2.86 11.67 -20.79
C VAL A 713 2.85 10.16 -20.92
N SER A 714 3.86 9.58 -21.57
CA SER A 714 3.99 8.12 -21.67
C SER A 714 5.45 7.68 -21.56
N LEU A 715 5.70 6.63 -20.79
CA LEU A 715 6.99 5.95 -20.68
C LEU A 715 6.85 4.53 -21.21
N ALA A 716 7.66 4.16 -22.22
CA ALA A 716 7.60 2.85 -22.85
C ALA A 716 8.99 2.20 -22.92
N GLU A 717 9.09 0.91 -22.58
CA GLU A 717 10.30 0.11 -22.81
C GLU A 717 10.49 -0.08 -24.32
N GLN A 718 11.72 0.13 -24.80
CA GLN A 718 12.12 -0.20 -26.16
C GLN A 718 12.59 -1.65 -26.20
N PRO A 719 12.16 -2.46 -27.19
CA PRO A 719 12.72 -3.78 -27.41
C PRO A 719 14.24 -3.68 -27.55
N PRO A 720 15.02 -4.51 -26.83
CA PRO A 720 16.47 -4.44 -26.92
C PRO A 720 16.91 -4.83 -28.35
N ILE A 721 17.77 -4.00 -28.95
CA ILE A 721 18.29 -4.26 -30.31
C ILE A 721 19.20 -5.49 -30.31
N VAL A 722 19.98 -5.66 -29.23
CA VAL A 722 20.77 -6.87 -28.94
C VAL A 722 19.98 -7.74 -27.98
N VAL A 723 19.67 -8.97 -28.38
CA VAL A 723 18.96 -9.96 -27.54
C VAL A 723 19.99 -10.86 -26.85
N ASN A 724 19.73 -11.20 -25.58
CA ASN A 724 20.61 -12.07 -24.78
C ASN A 724 22.05 -11.52 -24.73
N GLY A 725 22.20 -10.21 -24.56
CA GLY A 725 23.50 -9.54 -24.43
C GLY A 725 24.16 -9.70 -23.06
N ASP A 726 23.41 -10.22 -22.07
CA ASP A 726 23.82 -10.66 -20.73
C ASP A 726 24.18 -12.15 -20.67
N PHE A 727 23.93 -12.90 -21.76
CA PHE A 727 24.33 -14.30 -21.95
C PHE A 727 23.76 -15.33 -20.95
N GLU A 728 22.75 -14.95 -20.16
CA GLU A 728 22.10 -15.85 -19.21
C GLU A 728 21.31 -16.99 -19.90
N LYS A 729 20.95 -16.79 -21.18
CA LYS A 729 20.32 -17.81 -22.04
C LYS A 729 21.32 -18.51 -22.97
N ASP A 730 22.55 -18.69 -22.50
CA ASP A 730 23.64 -19.30 -23.28
C ASP A 730 23.89 -18.54 -24.58
N LEU A 731 23.99 -19.23 -25.73
CA LEU A 731 24.22 -18.63 -27.04
C LEU A 731 22.90 -18.33 -27.79
N ASP A 732 21.76 -18.22 -27.10
CA ASP A 732 20.49 -17.90 -27.75
C ASP A 732 20.62 -16.60 -28.58
N ALA A 733 20.21 -16.66 -29.85
CA ALA A 733 20.36 -15.60 -30.86
C ALA A 733 21.80 -15.13 -31.16
N TRP A 734 22.85 -15.80 -30.68
CA TRP A 734 24.26 -15.48 -30.98
C TRP A 734 24.92 -16.54 -31.88
N MET A 735 25.55 -16.09 -32.96
CA MET A 735 26.22 -16.95 -33.92
C MET A 735 27.65 -17.25 -33.51
N ASN A 736 28.01 -18.53 -33.59
CA ASN A 736 29.38 -18.99 -33.36
C ASN A 736 30.15 -19.02 -34.69
N TRP A 737 31.15 -18.16 -34.84
CA TRP A 737 32.07 -18.14 -35.99
C TRP A 737 33.40 -18.83 -35.70
N GLY A 738 33.53 -19.44 -34.52
CA GLY A 738 34.66 -20.24 -34.08
C GLY A 738 35.01 -19.94 -32.62
N ARG A 739 35.23 -20.98 -31.82
CA ARG A 739 35.75 -20.88 -30.44
C ARG A 739 34.85 -20.12 -29.45
N LEU A 740 33.57 -19.89 -29.78
CA LEU A 740 32.61 -19.19 -28.92
C LEU A 740 31.87 -20.15 -27.97
N GLU A 741 31.73 -19.77 -26.71
CA GLU A 741 30.89 -20.45 -25.70
C GLU A 741 30.30 -19.45 -24.69
N ALA A 742 29.22 -19.83 -24.01
CA ALA A 742 28.73 -19.11 -22.82
C ALA A 742 29.40 -19.72 -21.58
N ALA A 743 30.23 -18.94 -20.89
CA ALA A 743 31.03 -19.38 -19.76
C ALA A 743 30.30 -19.15 -18.43
N ALA A 744 30.04 -20.23 -17.68
CA ALA A 744 29.43 -20.16 -16.35
C ALA A 744 30.40 -19.63 -15.28
N GLY A 745 29.88 -18.90 -14.30
CA GLY A 745 30.63 -18.29 -13.19
C GLY A 745 31.53 -17.12 -13.61
N ALA A 746 31.33 -16.58 -14.82
CA ALA A 746 32.17 -15.54 -15.40
C ALA A 746 31.44 -14.21 -15.65
N GLY A 747 30.13 -14.12 -15.37
CA GLY A 747 29.31 -12.94 -15.62
C GLY A 747 29.60 -11.75 -14.71
N ILE A 748 29.28 -10.55 -15.19
CA ILE A 748 29.26 -9.31 -14.43
C ILE A 748 27.81 -8.86 -14.23
N GLY A 749 27.30 -9.01 -13.00
CA GLY A 749 25.88 -8.82 -12.70
C GLY A 749 24.98 -10.03 -13.00
N GLY A 750 25.56 -11.11 -13.53
CA GLY A 750 24.88 -12.36 -13.87
C GLY A 750 25.76 -13.61 -13.60
N SER A 751 25.27 -14.78 -14.00
CA SER A 751 25.95 -16.06 -13.81
C SER A 751 26.81 -16.49 -15.01
N LYS A 752 26.66 -15.86 -16.18
CA LYS A 752 27.34 -16.24 -17.42
C LYS A 752 27.94 -15.02 -18.16
N ALA A 753 28.92 -15.27 -19.02
CA ALA A 753 29.47 -14.30 -19.97
C ALA A 753 29.80 -14.98 -21.30
N LEU A 754 29.88 -14.22 -22.40
CA LEU A 754 30.29 -14.76 -23.69
C LEU A 754 31.82 -14.85 -23.78
N LYS A 755 32.33 -16.01 -24.14
CA LYS A 755 33.76 -16.29 -24.17
C LYS A 755 34.21 -16.77 -25.55
N VAL A 756 35.24 -16.14 -26.10
CA VAL A 756 36.05 -16.71 -27.17
C VAL A 756 37.27 -17.38 -26.56
N THR A 757 37.35 -18.70 -26.69
CA THR A 757 38.39 -19.52 -26.07
C THR A 757 39.76 -19.37 -26.75
N ALA A 758 40.83 -19.59 -25.99
CA ALA A 758 42.20 -19.69 -26.46
C ALA A 758 42.40 -20.83 -27.48
N GLY A 759 43.55 -20.84 -28.15
CA GLY A 759 43.97 -21.84 -29.14
C GLY A 759 43.88 -21.39 -30.60
N GLY A 760 43.71 -20.10 -30.87
CA GLY A 760 43.72 -19.51 -32.22
C GLY A 760 42.61 -18.47 -32.44
N ALA A 761 42.50 -18.00 -33.69
CA ALA A 761 41.50 -17.01 -34.06
C ALA A 761 40.08 -17.58 -33.99
N GLY A 762 39.12 -16.75 -33.57
CA GLY A 762 37.72 -17.11 -33.43
C GLY A 762 36.86 -15.91 -33.04
N GLY A 763 35.55 -16.10 -32.99
CA GLY A 763 34.61 -15.05 -32.69
C GLY A 763 33.16 -15.45 -32.89
N GLY A 764 32.30 -14.46 -32.85
CA GLY A 764 30.86 -14.61 -33.01
C GLY A 764 30.17 -13.26 -33.10
N GLY A 765 28.85 -13.29 -33.20
CA GLY A 765 28.07 -12.05 -33.25
C GLY A 765 26.59 -12.29 -33.39
N GLN A 766 25.83 -11.21 -33.39
CA GLN A 766 24.40 -11.20 -33.57
C GLN A 766 24.02 -10.20 -34.65
N TYR A 767 23.27 -10.66 -35.65
CA TYR A 767 22.67 -9.77 -36.65
C TYR A 767 21.55 -8.97 -36.00
N VAL A 768 21.59 -7.66 -36.21
CA VAL A 768 20.61 -6.72 -35.63
C VAL A 768 20.07 -5.81 -36.72
N THR A 769 18.90 -5.24 -36.50
CA THR A 769 18.30 -4.26 -37.41
C THR A 769 18.51 -2.85 -36.86
N VAL A 770 19.07 -1.95 -37.66
CA VAL A 770 19.24 -0.52 -37.34
C VAL A 770 18.64 0.34 -38.44
N LYS A 771 18.24 1.57 -38.08
CA LYS A 771 17.64 2.54 -39.00
C LYS A 771 18.74 3.31 -39.75
N PRO A 772 18.51 3.72 -41.02
CA PRO A 772 19.39 4.67 -41.71
C PRO A 772 19.42 6.05 -41.05
N ASN A 773 20.52 6.79 -41.22
CA ASN A 773 20.73 8.17 -40.70
C ASN A 773 20.47 8.34 -39.20
N THR A 774 20.63 7.28 -38.40
CA THR A 774 20.26 7.24 -36.99
C THR A 774 21.51 7.05 -36.14
N THR A 775 21.58 7.74 -35.01
CA THR A 775 22.72 7.66 -34.09
C THR A 775 22.48 6.58 -33.04
N TYR A 776 23.50 5.77 -32.77
CA TYR A 776 23.47 4.65 -31.84
C TYR A 776 24.65 4.70 -30.88
N LYS A 777 24.46 4.20 -29.65
CA LYS A 777 25.51 3.92 -28.67
C LYS A 777 25.63 2.41 -28.47
N LEU A 778 26.82 1.88 -28.67
CA LEU A 778 27.18 0.51 -28.31
C LEU A 778 27.96 0.53 -27.00
N THR A 779 27.57 -0.30 -26.04
CA THR A 779 28.26 -0.50 -24.75
C THR A 779 28.58 -1.97 -24.56
N ILE A 780 29.81 -2.29 -24.16
CA ILE A 780 30.28 -3.66 -23.93
C ILE A 780 31.19 -3.69 -22.71
N TRP A 781 30.96 -4.62 -21.79
CA TRP A 781 31.97 -5.01 -20.81
C TRP A 781 32.86 -6.08 -21.39
N GLY A 782 34.18 -6.00 -21.20
CA GLY A 782 35.11 -7.01 -21.68
C GLY A 782 36.40 -7.12 -20.87
N LYS A 783 37.01 -8.29 -20.93
CA LYS A 783 38.34 -8.60 -20.39
C LYS A 783 39.03 -9.71 -21.17
N VAL A 784 40.35 -9.79 -21.02
CA VAL A 784 41.18 -10.87 -21.56
C VAL A 784 41.82 -11.69 -20.44
N SER A 785 42.19 -12.95 -20.69
CA SER A 785 42.85 -13.78 -19.67
C SER A 785 44.35 -13.50 -19.49
N GLY A 786 44.94 -12.61 -20.29
CA GLY A 786 46.36 -12.28 -20.30
C GLY A 786 46.69 -11.17 -21.30
N ALA A 787 47.97 -10.82 -21.41
CA ALA A 787 48.42 -9.73 -22.29
C ALA A 787 48.11 -10.02 -23.78
N THR A 788 47.64 -8.98 -24.48
CA THR A 788 47.35 -9.00 -25.92
C THR A 788 47.75 -7.67 -26.55
N ASP A 789 48.05 -7.69 -27.84
CA ASP A 789 48.19 -6.47 -28.64
C ASP A 789 46.80 -5.83 -28.86
N ALA A 790 46.76 -4.53 -29.20
CA ALA A 790 45.54 -3.74 -29.34
C ALA A 790 44.51 -4.29 -30.36
N ASP A 791 44.95 -5.06 -31.36
CA ASP A 791 44.08 -5.71 -32.36
C ASP A 791 43.84 -7.22 -32.10
N GLY A 792 44.36 -7.72 -30.98
CA GLY A 792 44.35 -9.14 -30.64
C GLY A 792 43.01 -9.63 -30.09
N ALA A 793 42.21 -8.75 -29.48
CA ALA A 793 40.91 -9.07 -28.90
C ALA A 793 39.99 -7.83 -28.94
N ALA A 794 38.87 -7.93 -29.65
CA ALA A 794 37.96 -6.82 -29.83
C ALA A 794 36.49 -7.27 -29.91
N ALA A 795 35.59 -6.35 -29.62
CA ALA A 795 34.18 -6.45 -29.94
C ALA A 795 33.72 -5.13 -30.57
N GLY A 796 32.54 -5.09 -31.18
CA GLY A 796 32.12 -3.88 -31.85
C GLY A 796 30.84 -4.02 -32.64
N PHE A 797 30.53 -2.97 -33.40
CA PHE A 797 29.43 -2.97 -34.34
C PHE A 797 29.97 -2.80 -35.75
N GLN A 798 29.36 -3.49 -36.71
CA GLN A 798 29.67 -3.28 -38.12
C GLN A 798 28.41 -3.29 -38.96
N TYR A 799 28.45 -2.54 -40.05
CA TYR A 799 27.35 -2.51 -41.01
C TYR A 799 27.82 -2.29 -42.44
N ARG A 800 26.96 -2.70 -43.36
CA ARG A 800 27.17 -2.59 -44.78
C ARG A 800 26.36 -1.43 -45.38
N PRO A 801 26.99 -0.44 -46.05
CA PRO A 801 26.29 0.72 -46.58
C PRO A 801 25.23 0.39 -47.63
N THR A 802 25.49 -0.57 -48.54
CA THR A 802 24.53 -0.98 -49.59
C THR A 802 24.50 -2.50 -49.76
N GLU A 803 23.46 -3.05 -50.39
CA GLU A 803 23.37 -4.50 -50.63
C GLU A 803 24.49 -5.05 -51.53
N GLN A 804 25.16 -4.18 -52.28
CA GLN A 804 26.22 -4.53 -53.23
C GLN A 804 27.63 -4.33 -52.65
N SER A 805 27.77 -3.69 -51.48
CA SER A 805 29.08 -3.44 -50.88
C SER A 805 29.75 -4.77 -50.49
N PRO A 806 31.02 -5.01 -50.86
CA PRO A 806 31.80 -6.17 -50.41
C PRO A 806 32.13 -6.08 -48.92
N ASP A 807 32.47 -7.21 -48.29
CA ASP A 807 32.80 -7.27 -46.85
C ASP A 807 34.00 -6.39 -46.46
N THR A 808 34.89 -6.11 -47.41
CA THR A 808 36.03 -5.19 -47.23
C THR A 808 35.62 -3.73 -47.09
N GLU A 809 34.39 -3.37 -47.45
CA GLU A 809 33.84 -2.01 -47.39
C GLU A 809 32.82 -1.85 -46.23
N GLN A 810 32.74 -2.82 -45.32
CA GLN A 810 31.93 -2.66 -44.12
C GLN A 810 32.50 -1.56 -43.23
N ILE A 811 31.62 -0.72 -42.70
CA ILE A 811 31.98 0.29 -41.70
C ILE A 811 31.98 -0.41 -40.35
N LYS A 812 33.05 -0.24 -39.58
CA LYS A 812 33.28 -0.90 -38.29
C LYS A 812 33.54 0.12 -37.19
N HIS A 813 32.92 -0.10 -36.04
CA HIS A 813 33.13 0.62 -34.80
C HIS A 813 33.67 -0.38 -33.79
N VAL A 814 34.97 -0.33 -33.54
CA VAL A 814 35.73 -1.37 -32.84
C VAL A 814 36.09 -0.92 -31.42
N LEU A 815 35.87 -1.80 -30.46
CA LEU A 815 36.27 -1.67 -29.05
C LEU A 815 37.29 -2.76 -28.74
N SER A 816 38.56 -2.40 -28.60
CA SER A 816 39.64 -3.33 -28.26
C SER A 816 39.71 -3.62 -26.76
N PHE A 817 40.10 -4.82 -26.33
CA PHE A 817 40.22 -5.19 -24.92
C PHE A 817 41.58 -5.82 -24.63
N ASP A 818 42.29 -5.28 -23.65
CA ASP A 818 43.67 -5.62 -23.28
C ASP A 818 43.88 -5.79 -21.76
N SER A 819 42.85 -5.50 -20.96
CA SER A 819 42.88 -5.64 -19.50
C SER A 819 42.45 -7.03 -19.04
N THR A 820 43.08 -7.54 -17.97
CA THR A 820 42.63 -8.74 -17.25
C THR A 820 41.46 -8.48 -16.32
N GLU A 821 41.21 -7.21 -16.01
CA GLU A 821 40.03 -6.77 -15.27
C GLU A 821 38.89 -6.45 -16.21
N TRP A 822 37.66 -6.56 -15.72
CA TRP A 822 36.48 -6.13 -16.47
C TRP A 822 36.55 -4.63 -16.74
N THR A 823 36.52 -4.27 -18.02
CA THR A 823 36.49 -2.87 -18.46
C THR A 823 35.24 -2.61 -19.28
N LYS A 824 34.55 -1.51 -18.99
CA LYS A 824 33.43 -1.03 -19.79
C LYS A 824 33.99 -0.19 -20.94
N LYS A 825 33.59 -0.49 -22.17
CA LYS A 825 33.90 0.33 -23.35
C LYS A 825 32.63 0.70 -24.09
N GLU A 826 32.64 1.87 -24.71
CA GLU A 826 31.50 2.40 -25.44
C GLU A 826 31.91 3.16 -26.70
N VAL A 827 31.03 3.19 -27.70
CA VAL A 827 31.19 3.96 -28.94
C VAL A 827 29.85 4.51 -29.39
N VAL A 828 29.81 5.78 -29.78
CA VAL A 828 28.64 6.45 -30.36
C VAL A 828 28.87 6.65 -31.85
N PHE A 829 27.97 6.18 -32.70
CA PHE A 829 28.13 6.27 -34.15
C PHE A 829 26.82 6.57 -34.86
N LYS A 830 26.89 7.15 -36.05
CA LYS A 830 25.74 7.40 -36.91
C LYS A 830 25.74 6.48 -38.12
N THR A 831 24.62 5.80 -38.36
CA THR A 831 24.45 5.00 -39.57
C THR A 831 24.31 5.90 -40.80
N GLY A 832 24.83 5.43 -41.94
CA GLY A 832 24.69 6.13 -43.21
C GLY A 832 23.24 6.17 -43.73
N ALA A 833 23.06 6.81 -44.90
CA ALA A 833 21.75 6.96 -45.53
C ALA A 833 21.06 5.64 -45.94
N SER A 834 21.81 4.53 -45.92
CA SER A 834 21.32 3.18 -46.12
C SER A 834 22.09 2.20 -45.25
N VAL A 835 21.42 1.15 -44.81
CA VAL A 835 22.01 0.01 -44.08
C VAL A 835 21.41 -1.26 -44.66
N ALA A 836 22.25 -2.10 -45.25
CA ALA A 836 21.82 -3.33 -45.91
C ALA A 836 22.01 -4.60 -45.08
N ALA A 837 22.95 -4.57 -44.13
CA ALA A 837 23.19 -5.63 -43.15
C ALA A 837 23.98 -5.04 -41.99
N SER A 838 23.74 -5.50 -40.77
CA SER A 838 24.44 -5.03 -39.57
C SER A 838 24.51 -6.11 -38.51
N ASN A 839 25.61 -6.13 -37.77
CA ASN A 839 25.79 -7.04 -36.65
C ASN A 839 26.66 -6.43 -35.55
N VAL A 840 26.38 -6.81 -34.31
CA VAL A 840 27.34 -6.71 -33.22
C VAL A 840 28.27 -7.93 -33.32
N PHE A 841 29.57 -7.75 -33.08
CA PHE A 841 30.55 -8.82 -33.18
C PHE A 841 31.47 -8.87 -31.96
N ILE A 842 32.03 -10.05 -31.74
CA ILE A 842 33.20 -10.32 -30.92
C ILE A 842 34.21 -11.08 -31.76
N TRP A 843 35.46 -10.66 -31.73
CA TRP A 843 36.52 -11.29 -32.50
C TRP A 843 37.85 -11.27 -31.76
N LYS A 844 38.55 -12.40 -31.79
CA LYS A 844 39.86 -12.56 -31.16
C LYS A 844 40.83 -13.17 -32.15
N ASN A 845 41.94 -12.48 -32.38
CA ASN A 845 43.09 -12.96 -33.15
C ASN A 845 44.17 -13.58 -32.26
N ALA A 846 44.29 -13.12 -31.00
CA ALA A 846 45.29 -13.58 -30.06
C ALA A 846 45.08 -15.06 -29.72
N ALA A 847 46.13 -15.86 -29.91
CA ALA A 847 46.05 -17.32 -29.77
C ALA A 847 46.03 -17.77 -28.31
N ASP A 848 46.75 -17.09 -27.42
CA ASP A 848 47.07 -17.59 -26.07
C ASP A 848 46.20 -17.01 -24.95
N VAL A 849 45.19 -16.21 -25.30
CA VAL A 849 44.26 -15.61 -24.33
C VAL A 849 42.82 -15.96 -24.66
N ASP A 850 41.99 -15.99 -23.62
CA ASP A 850 40.54 -15.92 -23.74
C ASP A 850 40.10 -14.45 -23.85
N LEU A 851 39.05 -14.17 -24.62
CA LEU A 851 38.32 -12.89 -24.57
C LEU A 851 36.93 -13.17 -24.01
N LEU A 852 36.57 -12.47 -22.95
CA LEU A 852 35.23 -12.51 -22.37
C LEU A 852 34.57 -11.16 -22.58
N ILE A 853 33.31 -11.17 -22.99
CA ILE A 853 32.44 -9.99 -22.99
C ILE A 853 31.11 -10.29 -22.31
N ASP A 854 30.49 -9.23 -21.80
CA ASP A 854 29.20 -9.31 -21.13
C ASP A 854 28.43 -7.98 -21.24
N ASN A 855 27.14 -7.99 -20.91
CA ASN A 855 26.24 -6.84 -20.89
C ASN A 855 26.33 -6.00 -22.18
N VAL A 856 26.26 -6.67 -23.34
CA VAL A 856 26.31 -6.05 -24.66
C VAL A 856 25.00 -5.32 -24.95
N GLN A 857 25.07 -4.01 -25.16
CA GLN A 857 23.89 -3.17 -25.42
C GLN A 857 24.10 -2.28 -26.63
N LEU A 858 23.07 -2.19 -27.48
CA LEU A 858 23.00 -1.24 -28.59
C LEU A 858 21.67 -0.49 -28.48
N ALA A 859 21.74 0.85 -28.44
CA ALA A 859 20.55 1.70 -28.29
C ALA A 859 20.63 2.93 -29.20
N GLU A 860 19.47 3.41 -29.68
CA GLU A 860 19.37 4.73 -30.32
C GLU A 860 19.70 5.82 -29.30
N THR A 861 20.45 6.85 -29.70
CA THR A 861 20.85 7.94 -28.81
C THR A 861 20.86 9.28 -29.53
N ASN A 862 20.74 10.37 -28.77
CA ASN A 862 20.95 11.74 -29.23
C ASN A 862 22.36 12.26 -28.93
N GLU A 863 23.23 11.43 -28.32
CA GLU A 863 24.65 11.75 -28.15
C GLU A 863 25.30 12.06 -29.50
N THR A 864 26.27 12.97 -29.51
CA THR A 864 26.97 13.31 -30.75
C THR A 864 27.84 12.12 -31.18
N PRO A 865 27.74 11.63 -32.42
CA PRO A 865 28.59 10.55 -32.92
C PRO A 865 30.06 10.92 -32.78
N THR A 866 30.88 9.97 -32.34
CA THR A 866 32.32 10.08 -32.53
C THR A 866 32.59 9.78 -34.02
N ASP A 867 33.37 10.64 -34.70
CA ASP A 867 33.73 10.43 -36.11
C ASP A 867 35.03 9.61 -36.18
N PRO A 868 34.98 8.32 -36.56
CA PRO A 868 36.18 7.50 -36.70
C PRO A 868 37.03 7.87 -37.94
N THR A 869 36.61 8.84 -38.74
CA THR A 869 37.27 9.30 -39.97
C THR A 869 37.72 10.77 -39.94
N ASP A 870 37.44 11.50 -38.87
CA ASP A 870 38.01 12.83 -38.64
C ASP A 870 39.40 12.68 -37.99
N PRO A 871 40.49 13.04 -38.68
CA PRO A 871 41.84 12.98 -38.10
C PRO A 871 42.09 14.05 -37.02
N THR A 872 41.05 14.70 -36.46
CA THR A 872 41.19 15.73 -35.42
C THR A 872 40.69 15.40 -34.02
N ASP A 873 39.99 14.30 -33.73
CA ASP A 873 39.88 13.74 -32.35
C ASP A 873 39.07 12.42 -32.26
N PRO A 874 39.37 11.37 -31.45
CA PRO A 874 40.50 10.89 -30.68
C PRO A 874 41.95 11.13 -31.05
N ALA A 875 42.49 12.31 -30.92
CA ALA A 875 43.93 12.42 -30.84
C ALA A 875 44.34 11.62 -29.61
N GLU A 876 45.42 10.84 -29.71
CA GLU A 876 46.20 10.60 -28.51
C GLU A 876 46.35 11.96 -27.81
N PRO A 877 46.04 12.06 -26.50
CA PRO A 877 46.06 13.34 -25.78
C PRO A 877 47.28 14.14 -26.25
N GLN A 878 47.10 15.36 -26.75
CA GLN A 878 48.21 16.20 -27.22
C GLN A 878 48.58 17.18 -26.10
N GLY A 879 49.84 17.57 -26.02
CA GLY A 879 50.34 18.47 -24.99
C GLY A 879 50.52 17.79 -23.64
N ILE A 880 50.51 18.59 -22.57
CA ILE A 880 50.65 18.08 -21.20
C ILE A 880 49.27 17.95 -20.59
N VAL A 881 48.93 16.74 -20.14
CA VAL A 881 47.66 16.45 -19.47
C VAL A 881 47.89 16.22 -17.99
N ILE A 882 46.95 16.66 -17.15
CA ILE A 882 46.90 16.30 -15.73
C ILE A 882 46.12 14.99 -15.61
N ASP A 883 46.83 13.90 -15.31
CA ASP A 883 46.23 12.57 -15.14
C ASP A 883 45.49 12.44 -13.80
N SER A 884 45.98 13.10 -12.76
CA SER A 884 45.32 13.15 -11.44
C SER A 884 45.82 14.32 -10.60
N ALA A 885 45.00 14.79 -9.66
CA ALA A 885 45.38 15.71 -8.60
C ALA A 885 44.75 15.26 -7.28
N ILE A 886 45.60 14.83 -6.34
CA ILE A 886 45.18 14.32 -5.03
C ILE A 886 45.57 15.35 -3.97
N PHE A 887 44.58 15.90 -3.29
CA PHE A 887 44.78 16.86 -2.21
C PHE A 887 44.79 16.15 -0.86
N ARG A 888 45.73 16.49 0.01
CA ARG A 888 45.89 15.91 1.33
C ARG A 888 45.99 16.96 2.42
N ASN A 889 45.38 16.66 3.57
CA ASN A 889 45.50 17.47 4.78
C ASN A 889 46.83 17.18 5.53
N ALA A 890 47.06 17.86 6.66
CA ALA A 890 48.27 17.68 7.47
C ALA A 890 48.44 16.27 8.08
N ALA A 891 47.38 15.47 8.18
CA ALA A 891 47.43 14.07 8.61
C ALA A 891 47.76 13.10 7.46
N GLY A 892 47.74 13.57 6.21
CA GLY A 892 47.97 12.77 5.01
C GLY A 892 46.70 12.18 4.40
N ASP A 893 45.52 12.46 4.96
CA ASP A 893 44.24 11.99 4.42
C ASP A 893 43.87 12.79 3.18
N GLU A 894 43.26 12.12 2.21
CA GLU A 894 42.74 12.72 0.98
C GLU A 894 41.47 13.53 1.26
N ILE A 895 41.33 14.68 0.61
CA ILE A 895 40.27 15.64 0.88
C ILE A 895 39.64 16.18 -0.41
N GLU A 896 38.31 16.29 -0.41
CA GLU A 896 37.50 16.82 -1.52
C GLU A 896 37.02 18.26 -1.28
N GLY A 897 37.46 18.89 -0.18
CA GLY A 897 37.19 20.28 0.14
C GLY A 897 38.23 20.90 1.08
N LEU A 898 38.29 22.24 1.11
CA LEU A 898 39.30 22.96 1.89
C LEU A 898 39.07 22.85 3.41
N PRO A 899 40.07 22.36 4.18
CA PRO A 899 39.96 22.34 5.63
C PRO A 899 40.05 23.76 6.20
N ALA A 900 39.45 23.96 7.38
CA ALA A 900 39.35 25.28 8.02
C ALA A 900 40.71 25.94 8.33
N SER A 901 41.75 25.13 8.56
CA SER A 901 43.15 25.56 8.74
C SER A 901 44.09 24.35 8.63
N GLY A 902 45.41 24.58 8.58
CA GLY A 902 46.42 23.52 8.57
C GLY A 902 47.18 23.43 7.24
N MET A 903 48.06 22.44 7.10
CA MET A 903 48.82 22.23 5.86
C MET A 903 47.95 21.55 4.81
N LEU A 904 47.94 22.10 3.59
CA LEU A 904 47.43 21.47 2.40
C LEU A 904 48.61 21.08 1.51
N SER A 905 48.62 19.84 1.02
CA SER A 905 49.51 19.41 -0.05
C SER A 905 48.70 18.82 -1.20
N ALA A 906 49.15 19.01 -2.43
CA ALA A 906 48.64 18.30 -3.59
C ALA A 906 49.76 17.48 -4.22
N GLU A 907 49.44 16.25 -4.62
CA GLU A 907 50.23 15.45 -5.54
C GLU A 907 49.51 15.42 -6.88
N VAL A 908 50.19 15.85 -7.94
CA VAL A 908 49.61 16.02 -9.27
C VAL A 908 50.44 15.21 -10.25
N THR A 909 49.82 14.22 -10.87
CA THR A 909 50.45 13.42 -11.92
C THR A 909 50.14 14.02 -13.27
N VAL A 910 51.15 14.19 -14.10
CA VAL A 910 51.02 14.76 -15.43
C VAL A 910 51.77 13.91 -16.45
N THR A 911 51.26 13.86 -17.67
CA THR A 911 51.90 13.19 -18.80
C THR A 911 52.07 14.16 -19.96
N ASN A 912 53.29 14.26 -20.51
CA ASN A 912 53.54 15.01 -21.73
C ASN A 912 53.41 14.07 -22.92
N HIS A 913 52.56 14.42 -23.87
CA HIS A 913 52.31 13.64 -25.07
C HIS A 913 52.88 14.29 -26.34
N ASP A 914 53.49 15.46 -26.20
CA ASP A 914 54.18 16.16 -27.30
C ASP A 914 55.71 16.10 -27.14
N GLU A 915 56.43 16.79 -28.04
CA GLU A 915 57.87 16.99 -27.91
C GLU A 915 58.27 17.59 -26.55
N ALA A 916 59.54 17.42 -26.19
CA ALA A 916 60.00 17.76 -24.86
C ALA A 916 59.79 19.26 -24.53
N GLN A 917 58.90 19.55 -23.57
CA GLN A 917 58.50 20.91 -23.21
C GLN A 917 58.56 21.14 -21.69
N SER A 918 58.66 22.41 -21.27
CA SER A 918 58.74 22.78 -19.86
C SER A 918 57.34 22.94 -19.27
N ALA A 919 57.10 22.31 -18.12
CA ALA A 919 55.87 22.42 -17.36
C ALA A 919 56.17 23.02 -15.98
N LEU A 920 55.53 24.14 -15.68
CA LEU A 920 55.48 24.78 -14.38
C LEU A 920 54.15 24.43 -13.72
N MET A 921 54.18 23.55 -12.72
CA MET A 921 53.02 23.31 -11.86
C MET A 921 52.94 24.39 -10.79
N VAL A 922 51.78 25.02 -10.66
CA VAL A 922 51.46 26.01 -9.64
C VAL A 922 50.23 25.54 -8.86
N ILE A 923 50.35 25.44 -7.55
CA ILE A 923 49.23 25.26 -6.63
C ILE A 923 49.03 26.61 -5.95
N ALA A 924 47.91 27.27 -6.18
CA ALA A 924 47.62 28.60 -5.64
C ALA A 924 46.31 28.60 -4.86
N LEU A 925 46.33 29.18 -3.67
CA LEU A 925 45.17 29.52 -2.87
C LEU A 925 44.68 30.91 -3.25
N TYR A 926 43.43 31.02 -3.63
CA TYR A 926 42.73 32.27 -3.90
C TYR A 926 41.82 32.60 -2.71
N ASP A 927 41.80 33.87 -2.32
CA ASP A 927 40.85 34.36 -1.32
C ASP A 927 39.46 34.65 -1.94
N ALA A 928 38.51 35.04 -1.09
CA ALA A 928 37.13 35.32 -1.50
C ALA A 928 36.97 36.48 -2.51
N ASN A 929 38.00 37.31 -2.70
CA ASN A 929 38.00 38.37 -3.71
C ASN A 929 38.64 37.90 -5.03
N GLY A 930 39.18 36.68 -5.07
CA GLY A 930 39.91 36.13 -6.20
C GLY A 930 41.39 36.53 -6.25
N ASP A 931 41.96 37.05 -5.15
CA ASP A 931 43.39 37.37 -5.05
C ASP A 931 44.20 36.17 -4.54
N ILE A 932 45.43 35.98 -5.04
CA ILE A 932 46.30 34.87 -4.60
C ILE A 932 46.81 35.12 -3.18
N ALA A 933 46.36 34.30 -2.24
CA ALA A 933 46.74 34.35 -0.83
C ALA A 933 48.00 33.53 -0.50
N SER A 934 48.24 32.43 -1.21
CA SER A 934 49.43 31.60 -1.07
C SER A 934 49.67 30.79 -2.34
N LEU A 935 50.93 30.46 -2.66
CA LEU A 935 51.23 29.61 -3.81
C LEU A 935 52.47 28.75 -3.57
N SER A 936 52.49 27.57 -4.19
CA SER A 936 53.63 26.66 -4.28
C SER A 936 53.81 26.25 -5.73
N TYR A 937 55.05 26.14 -6.21
CA TYR A 937 55.30 25.75 -7.59
C TYR A 937 56.55 24.90 -7.78
N VAL A 938 56.60 24.18 -8.90
CA VAL A 938 57.76 23.42 -9.35
C VAL A 938 57.78 23.39 -10.88
N GLN A 939 58.96 23.52 -11.47
CA GLN A 939 59.14 23.50 -12.92
C GLN A 939 60.05 22.35 -13.34
N LYS A 940 59.67 21.61 -14.38
CA LYS A 940 60.48 20.54 -14.98
C LYS A 940 60.25 20.48 -16.48
N THR A 941 61.29 20.15 -17.24
CA THR A 941 61.14 19.76 -18.65
C THR A 941 60.79 18.28 -18.72
N LEU A 942 59.66 17.97 -19.37
CA LEU A 942 59.16 16.61 -19.55
C LEU A 942 59.51 16.15 -20.96
N ALA A 943 60.07 14.95 -21.11
CA ALA A 943 60.24 14.32 -22.42
C ALA A 943 58.88 13.87 -22.99
N GLU A 944 58.84 13.58 -24.30
CA GLU A 944 57.68 12.96 -24.95
C GLU A 944 57.35 11.61 -24.32
N GLY A 945 56.09 11.42 -23.93
CA GLY A 945 55.57 10.25 -23.21
C GLY A 945 55.97 10.17 -21.73
N GLU A 946 56.65 11.18 -21.17
CA GLU A 946 57.07 11.14 -19.76
C GLU A 946 55.91 11.49 -18.82
N THR A 947 55.52 10.53 -17.99
CA THR A 947 54.63 10.74 -16.84
C THR A 947 55.43 11.07 -15.58
N VAL A 948 55.09 12.15 -14.88
CA VAL A 948 55.71 12.51 -13.60
C VAL A 948 54.68 12.99 -12.58
N SER A 949 54.88 12.64 -11.31
CA SER A 949 54.15 13.26 -10.19
C SER A 949 54.94 14.43 -9.62
N PHE A 950 54.27 15.56 -9.48
CA PHE A 950 54.72 16.72 -8.73
C PHE A 950 54.02 16.78 -7.39
N SER A 951 54.71 17.26 -6.35
CA SER A 951 54.08 17.51 -5.06
C SER A 951 54.43 18.91 -4.57
N GLY A 952 53.44 19.60 -4.00
CA GLY A 952 53.61 20.93 -3.43
C GLY A 952 52.51 21.24 -2.44
N GLY A 953 52.66 22.32 -1.67
CA GLY A 953 51.69 22.64 -0.63
C GLY A 953 52.04 23.89 0.15
N PHE A 954 51.10 24.33 0.99
CA PHE A 954 51.26 25.50 1.85
C PHE A 954 50.34 25.39 3.08
N ASN A 955 50.58 26.25 4.06
CA ASN A 955 49.67 26.38 5.19
C ASN A 955 48.48 27.25 4.82
N LEU A 956 47.29 26.78 5.15
CA LEU A 956 46.04 27.51 5.01
C LEU A 956 45.89 28.57 6.10
N PRO A 957 45.16 29.67 5.83
CA PRO A 957 44.78 30.64 6.85
C PRO A 957 43.87 30.00 7.92
N ALA A 958 43.63 30.73 9.01
CA ALA A 958 42.83 30.24 10.13
C ALA A 958 41.31 30.11 9.82
N ASN A 959 40.86 30.67 8.70
CA ASN A 959 39.53 30.49 8.13
C ASN A 959 39.65 30.48 6.60
N THR A 960 39.12 29.45 5.96
CA THR A 960 39.14 29.22 4.51
C THR A 960 37.77 29.40 3.85
N GLU A 961 36.78 29.93 4.57
CA GLU A 961 35.46 30.24 4.01
C GLU A 961 35.58 31.25 2.85
N GLY A 962 35.09 30.84 1.67
CA GLY A 962 35.19 31.61 0.43
C GLY A 962 36.55 31.51 -0.29
N TYR A 963 37.50 30.74 0.23
CA TYR A 963 38.76 30.47 -0.46
C TYR A 963 38.61 29.29 -1.44
N ALA A 964 39.47 29.25 -2.46
CA ALA A 964 39.56 28.14 -3.41
C ALA A 964 41.02 27.83 -3.73
N VAL A 965 41.37 26.57 -3.95
CA VAL A 965 42.71 26.19 -4.40
C VAL A 965 42.66 25.77 -5.85
N LYS A 966 43.59 26.29 -6.66
CA LYS A 966 43.75 25.89 -8.06
C LYS A 966 45.11 25.28 -8.30
N VAL A 967 45.11 24.13 -8.95
CA VAL A 967 46.28 23.53 -9.57
C VAL A 967 46.28 23.94 -11.04
N MET A 968 47.37 24.57 -11.47
CA MET A 968 47.56 25.08 -12.83
C MET A 968 48.87 24.55 -13.39
N LEU A 969 48.89 24.22 -14.67
CA LEU A 969 50.11 23.94 -15.42
C LEU A 969 50.34 25.05 -16.43
N TRP A 970 51.49 25.70 -16.34
CA TRP A 970 51.91 26.74 -17.28
C TRP A 970 53.21 26.37 -17.98
N ASN A 971 53.47 26.98 -19.14
CA ASN A 971 54.76 26.86 -19.81
C ASN A 971 55.91 27.46 -18.99
N ASN A 972 55.70 28.63 -18.38
CA ASN A 972 56.61 29.37 -17.51
C ASN A 972 55.88 30.53 -16.79
N PHE A 973 56.56 31.25 -15.88
CA PHE A 973 55.97 32.39 -15.14
C PHE A 973 55.91 33.70 -15.94
N GLU A 974 56.64 33.83 -17.05
CA GLU A 974 56.68 35.05 -17.86
C GLU A 974 55.45 35.14 -18.78
N ASP A 975 55.14 34.03 -19.45
CA ASP A 975 54.04 33.92 -20.41
C ASP A 975 52.74 33.42 -19.75
N MET A 976 52.85 32.63 -18.68
CA MET A 976 51.73 32.02 -17.94
C MET A 976 50.70 31.31 -18.85
N GLU A 977 51.17 30.73 -19.95
CA GLU A 977 50.31 30.08 -20.92
C GLU A 977 49.84 28.72 -20.36
N PRO A 978 48.52 28.49 -20.21
CA PRO A 978 47.99 27.23 -19.69
C PRO A 978 48.30 26.07 -20.63
N LEU A 979 48.94 25.03 -20.07
CA LEU A 979 49.23 23.77 -20.74
C LEU A 979 48.11 22.73 -20.54
N ALA A 980 47.30 22.89 -19.49
CA ALA A 980 46.15 22.05 -19.17
C ALA A 980 45.08 22.86 -18.43
N ASP A 981 43.84 22.36 -18.42
CA ASP A 981 42.76 22.93 -17.61
C ASP A 981 43.08 22.86 -16.12
N ALA A 982 42.74 23.93 -15.40
CA ALA A 982 43.04 24.04 -13.98
C ALA A 982 42.06 23.20 -13.14
N ILE A 983 42.58 22.43 -12.19
CA ILE A 983 41.77 21.68 -11.22
C ILE A 983 41.53 22.57 -10.00
N THR A 984 40.27 22.70 -9.59
CA THR A 984 39.88 23.54 -8.44
C THR A 984 39.34 22.69 -7.31
N LEU A 985 39.84 22.94 -6.09
CA LEU A 985 39.38 22.39 -4.81
C LEU A 985 38.73 23.49 -3.97
#